data_AF-A0A9N8Q765-F1
#
_entry.id   AF-A0A9N8Q765-F1
#
_cell.length_a   1.000
_cell.length_b   1.000
_cell.length_c   1.000
_cell.angle_alpha   90.00
_cell.angle_beta   90.00
_cell.angle_gamma   90.00
#
_symmetry.space_group_name_H-M   'P 1'
#
loop_
_entity.id
_entity.type
_entity.pdbx_description
1 polymer ?
#
loop_
_entity_poly.entity_id
_entity_poly.type
_entity_poly.pdbx_seq_one_letter_code
_entity_poly.pdbx_strand_id
1 'polypeptide(L)'
;MAAPSVARARLPRLQRQLQVSTSHASSSASASATTSFLARSHSSAAAAARHVNLKSPAKASAEKSGSAGASAGANAARTRVYGQPLPHTHPHLFPRRVPGEHELMPTTLGGPHNMFLPVQGSSQQLLLGGGAADDVGVAFDELTPGITAAEYETRRRRLMERLPEGSVVVAMSGRAKSMSGNIFYRFRQETNFWYLTGFQEPDAALILEKNSSPRGFKMTMFVQARDEHNETWNGPRTGVDGAHDIFGADEALEMDPSTLLSHLKQILPQYTHIYVEPPNGPTNPRTSSASRSKPNIINFLSPVSPTGYDIFSKKSDFEGVVKLLGDTKRCHSLAREVEWFRARKSPAEVRAMRRAADVSAAAMMRVMGYPAVHRARYGAAAPVSEAQLQATFEYECALRGAQRPAYVPVVASGANACTIHYVNNDHLVGPGQAGMVCIDAGCELDGYASDITRAFPVSADLGGKFNSPQRDLYEAVLSTLKAVTKLVSVQSGYSLSELHRRSVELLREELNAIGGFQLGTDVLERSLFPHYIGHFLGIDLHDTASIPRSTKLEEGMVITVEPGLYVSEGDDRFPREFWGLGIRVEDDVLVQAMGQVVLSANAPKEVVDVEACCQGLLESDLELRRFAALGDGGEAKTRPGPGLAQDPSARSDEARMGP
;
A
#
# COMPACT_ATOMS: atom_id res chain seq x y z
N MET A 1 44.79 33.72 52.14
CA MET A 1 46.06 33.19 52.67
C MET A 1 46.29 31.80 52.08
N ALA A 2 47.46 31.63 51.45
CA ALA A 2 48.22 30.40 51.15
C ALA A 2 47.53 29.12 50.58
N ALA A 3 48.00 28.74 49.39
CA ALA A 3 48.00 27.38 48.84
C ALA A 3 49.05 26.49 49.56
N PRO A 4 49.11 25.18 49.21
CA PRO A 4 50.21 24.78 48.32
C PRO A 4 49.85 23.75 47.23
N SER A 5 50.71 23.72 46.20
CA SER A 5 50.77 22.77 45.07
C SER A 5 51.22 21.36 45.50
N VAL A 6 51.13 20.31 44.66
CA VAL A 6 52.24 19.83 43.80
C VAL A 6 51.76 18.75 42.78
N ALA A 7 52.18 18.97 41.53
CA ALA A 7 52.62 18.08 40.42
C ALA A 7 51.84 16.87 39.84
N ARG A 8 51.90 16.86 38.50
CA ARG A 8 51.54 15.85 37.49
C ARG A 8 52.49 14.64 37.46
N ALA A 9 51.97 13.47 37.07
CA ALA A 9 52.71 12.44 36.33
C ALA A 9 51.82 11.80 35.25
N ARG A 10 52.42 11.51 34.08
CA ARG A 10 51.83 10.93 32.87
C ARG A 10 52.37 9.51 32.64
N LEU A 11 51.58 8.69 31.92
CA LEU A 11 51.88 7.42 31.19
C LEU A 11 51.85 6.09 31.99
N PRO A 12 51.66 4.90 31.35
CA PRO A 12 51.36 4.59 29.92
C PRO A 12 50.20 3.57 29.68
N ARG A 13 49.77 3.48 28.41
CA ARG A 13 48.96 2.37 27.84
C ARG A 13 49.78 1.08 27.78
N LEU A 14 49.16 -0.05 28.12
CA LEU A 14 49.70 -1.40 27.93
C LEU A 14 48.64 -2.29 27.25
N GLN A 15 48.96 -2.72 26.02
CA GLN A 15 48.35 -3.85 25.33
C GLN A 15 48.85 -5.16 25.96
N ARG A 16 47.99 -6.18 26.07
CA ARG A 16 48.38 -7.59 25.98
C ARG A 16 47.27 -8.46 25.39
N GLN A 17 47.59 -9.01 24.22
CA GLN A 17 47.24 -10.33 23.67
C GLN A 17 47.55 -11.47 24.67
N LEU A 18 47.14 -12.75 24.60
CA LEU A 18 46.66 -13.69 23.57
C LEU A 18 46.33 -15.04 24.29
N GLN A 19 45.46 -15.89 23.72
CA GLN A 19 45.60 -17.37 23.48
C GLN A 19 44.21 -18.02 23.33
N VAL A 20 43.75 -18.45 22.14
CA VAL A 20 44.12 -19.59 21.26
C VAL A 20 43.50 -20.92 21.69
N SER A 21 42.67 -21.50 20.81
CA SER A 21 42.72 -22.93 20.45
C SER A 21 41.84 -23.25 19.22
N THR A 22 42.49 -23.61 18.11
CA THR A 22 41.94 -24.51 17.07
C THR A 22 43.09 -25.33 16.52
N SER A 23 42.99 -26.66 16.62
CA SER A 23 43.94 -27.64 16.08
C SER A 23 43.44 -28.27 14.79
N HIS A 24 44.40 -28.57 13.93
CA HIS A 24 44.34 -29.12 12.57
C HIS A 24 43.80 -30.57 12.44
N ALA A 25 43.40 -30.91 11.21
CA ALA A 25 43.92 -32.09 10.51
C ALA A 25 43.87 -31.88 8.98
N SER A 26 44.84 -32.48 8.29
CA SER A 26 45.31 -32.22 6.93
C SER A 26 45.42 -33.52 6.10
N SER A 27 45.29 -33.43 4.77
CA SER A 27 45.94 -34.29 3.77
C SER A 27 45.61 -33.72 2.38
N SER A 28 46.49 -33.16 1.52
CA SER A 28 47.78 -33.56 0.91
C SER A 28 47.62 -34.04 -0.53
N ALA A 29 48.56 -33.57 -1.39
CA ALA A 29 48.95 -34.04 -2.73
C ALA A 29 48.12 -33.54 -3.94
N SER A 30 48.66 -33.31 -5.14
CA SER A 30 50.03 -33.08 -5.66
C SER A 30 49.89 -32.81 -7.18
N ALA A 31 50.87 -32.10 -7.78
CA ALA A 31 51.25 -32.11 -9.20
C ALA A 31 50.21 -31.65 -10.25
N SER A 32 50.54 -31.24 -11.48
CA SER A 32 51.69 -30.68 -12.18
C SER A 32 51.19 -30.45 -13.63
N ALA A 33 51.85 -29.56 -14.37
CA ALA A 33 52.05 -29.60 -15.82
C ALA A 33 50.97 -29.06 -16.80
N THR A 34 51.28 -27.87 -17.33
CA THR A 34 51.59 -27.53 -18.74
C THR A 34 50.63 -27.83 -19.92
N THR A 35 50.39 -26.74 -20.70
CA THR A 35 50.31 -26.62 -22.18
C THR A 35 49.25 -27.40 -22.98
N SER A 36 48.42 -26.69 -23.76
CA SER A 36 48.70 -26.30 -25.16
C SER A 36 47.46 -25.82 -25.92
N PHE A 37 47.73 -24.94 -26.89
CA PHE A 37 46.87 -24.43 -27.96
C PHE A 37 46.18 -25.53 -28.79
N LEU A 38 44.97 -25.25 -29.32
CA LEU A 38 44.63 -25.50 -30.73
C LEU A 38 43.35 -24.76 -31.15
N ALA A 39 43.40 -24.29 -32.40
CA ALA A 39 42.39 -23.51 -33.11
C ALA A 39 41.59 -24.37 -34.10
N ARG A 40 40.58 -23.74 -34.74
CA ARG A 40 39.81 -24.14 -35.95
C ARG A 40 38.68 -25.16 -35.69
N SER A 41 37.54 -25.18 -36.39
CA SER A 41 37.03 -24.49 -37.58
C SER A 41 35.54 -24.84 -37.82
N HIS A 42 34.83 -23.94 -38.52
CA HIS A 42 33.72 -24.10 -39.48
C HIS A 42 32.88 -25.39 -39.62
N SER A 43 31.55 -25.22 -39.68
CA SER A 43 30.59 -25.67 -40.73
C SER A 43 29.17 -25.20 -40.31
N SER A 44 28.38 -24.43 -41.06
CA SER A 44 27.73 -24.56 -42.39
C SER A 44 26.45 -25.43 -42.43
N ALA A 45 25.28 -24.79 -42.61
CA ALA A 45 24.10 -25.21 -43.40
C ALA A 45 23.04 -24.08 -43.25
N ALA A 46 22.57 -23.30 -44.23
CA ALA A 46 22.21 -23.45 -45.64
C ALA A 46 20.91 -24.23 -45.91
N ALA A 47 19.79 -23.51 -46.04
CA ALA A 47 18.66 -23.71 -46.97
C ALA A 47 17.67 -22.52 -46.77
N ALA A 48 17.54 -21.51 -47.62
CA ALA A 48 17.17 -21.44 -49.05
C ALA A 48 15.72 -21.84 -49.37
N ALA A 49 14.84 -20.84 -49.49
CA ALA A 49 13.78 -20.80 -50.49
C ALA A 49 13.48 -19.33 -50.87
N ARG A 50 13.53 -19.05 -52.18
CA ARG A 50 13.43 -17.74 -52.82
C ARG A 50 12.06 -17.53 -53.49
N HIS A 51 11.77 -16.25 -53.77
CA HIS A 51 10.86 -15.67 -54.77
C HIS A 51 9.36 -15.74 -54.41
N VAL A 52 8.57 -14.66 -54.52
CA VAL A 52 8.39 -13.78 -55.69
C VAL A 52 8.09 -12.33 -55.27
N ASN A 53 8.66 -11.38 -56.02
CA ASN A 53 8.37 -9.94 -55.99
C ASN A 53 7.45 -9.60 -57.18
N LEU A 54 6.30 -8.95 -56.95
CA LEU A 54 5.53 -8.25 -57.99
C LEU A 54 4.79 -7.02 -57.41
N LYS A 55 5.33 -5.83 -57.75
CA LYS A 55 4.69 -4.59 -58.21
C LYS A 55 3.49 -3.96 -57.44
N SER A 56 3.72 -2.71 -57.02
CA SER A 56 2.79 -1.60 -56.67
C SER A 56 1.81 -1.22 -57.82
N PRO A 57 1.02 -0.12 -57.69
CA PRO A 57 -0.10 0.16 -56.78
C PRO A 57 -1.39 0.53 -57.56
N ALA A 58 -2.57 0.47 -56.94
CA ALA A 58 -3.80 0.98 -57.57
C ALA A 58 -4.49 2.02 -56.67
N LYS A 59 -4.59 3.24 -57.21
CA LYS A 59 -5.46 4.33 -56.77
C LYS A 59 -6.92 3.93 -56.95
N ALA A 60 -7.77 4.30 -55.99
CA ALA A 60 -9.18 4.52 -56.23
C ALA A 60 -9.66 5.74 -55.42
N SER A 61 -10.07 6.76 -56.16
CA SER A 61 -10.69 8.01 -55.75
C SER A 61 -12.20 7.92 -55.96
N ALA A 62 -13.00 8.37 -55.00
CA ALA A 62 -14.36 8.92 -55.10
C ALA A 62 -14.95 8.94 -53.68
N GLU A 63 -15.80 9.86 -53.21
CA GLU A 63 -16.36 11.11 -53.70
C GLU A 63 -16.98 11.78 -52.46
N LYS A 64 -17.06 13.11 -52.45
CA LYS A 64 -17.77 13.89 -51.43
C LYS A 64 -19.28 13.73 -51.61
N SER A 65 -20.00 13.53 -50.51
CA SER A 65 -21.35 14.10 -50.34
C SER A 65 -21.55 14.49 -48.88
N GLY A 66 -21.93 15.75 -48.66
CA GLY A 66 -22.24 16.27 -47.34
C GLY A 66 -23.72 16.06 -47.01
N SER A 67 -24.03 15.93 -45.72
CA SER A 67 -25.23 16.54 -45.18
C SER A 67 -24.99 16.86 -43.70
N ALA A 68 -25.26 18.11 -43.34
CA ALA A 68 -25.35 18.57 -41.98
C ALA A 68 -26.61 17.99 -41.34
N GLY A 69 -26.46 17.41 -40.16
CA GLY A 69 -27.57 16.95 -39.33
C GLY A 69 -27.18 17.10 -37.87
N ALA A 70 -27.55 18.22 -37.27
CA ALA A 70 -27.49 18.41 -35.83
C ALA A 70 -28.50 17.48 -35.15
N SER A 71 -28.04 16.66 -34.21
CA SER A 71 -28.93 16.05 -33.22
C SER A 71 -28.24 16.03 -31.86
N ALA A 72 -28.54 17.03 -31.05
CA ALA A 72 -28.46 16.93 -29.61
C ALA A 72 -29.48 15.88 -29.14
N GLY A 73 -29.06 14.91 -28.33
CA GLY A 73 -29.99 13.91 -27.81
C GLY A 73 -29.35 12.84 -26.92
N ALA A 74 -29.61 12.97 -25.61
CA ALA A 74 -29.56 11.93 -24.57
C ALA A 74 -28.19 11.32 -24.20
N ASN A 75 -27.52 11.98 -23.24
CA ASN A 75 -26.52 11.37 -22.36
C ASN A 75 -27.22 10.36 -21.42
N ALA A 76 -27.51 9.16 -21.91
CA ALA A 76 -27.74 8.02 -21.04
C ALA A 76 -26.37 7.63 -20.46
N ALA A 77 -26.23 7.70 -19.13
CA ALA A 77 -25.02 7.34 -18.41
C ALA A 77 -24.59 5.90 -18.79
N ARG A 78 -23.62 5.79 -19.70
CA ARG A 78 -23.02 4.52 -20.11
C ARG A 78 -21.92 4.19 -19.12
N THR A 79 -22.20 3.28 -18.19
CA THR A 79 -21.17 2.67 -17.33
C THR A 79 -20.32 1.72 -18.17
N ARG A 80 -18.99 1.84 -18.14
CA ARG A 80 -18.08 0.87 -18.79
C ARG A 80 -17.85 -0.33 -17.87
N VAL A 81 -17.93 -1.54 -18.41
CA VAL A 81 -17.58 -2.76 -17.67
C VAL A 81 -16.06 -2.93 -17.69
N TYR A 82 -15.45 -3.12 -16.51
CA TYR A 82 -14.01 -3.36 -16.39
C TYR A 82 -13.59 -4.57 -17.24
N GLY A 83 -12.68 -4.35 -18.22
CA GLY A 83 -12.26 -5.35 -19.20
C GLY A 83 -12.97 -5.28 -20.56
N GLN A 84 -13.97 -4.41 -20.75
CA GLN A 84 -14.47 -4.08 -22.09
C GLN A 84 -13.39 -3.27 -22.82
N PRO A 85 -12.93 -3.72 -24.01
CA PRO A 85 -12.07 -2.91 -24.85
C PRO A 85 -12.77 -1.58 -25.15
N LEU A 86 -12.05 -0.48 -24.99
CA LEU A 86 -12.43 0.75 -25.69
C LEU A 86 -12.49 0.46 -27.19
N PRO A 87 -13.30 1.18 -27.98
CA PRO A 87 -13.20 1.12 -29.42
C PRO A 87 -11.76 1.49 -29.77
N HIS A 88 -10.97 0.45 -30.08
CA HIS A 88 -9.51 0.47 -30.20
C HIS A 88 -8.77 0.65 -28.86
N THR A 89 -8.53 -0.50 -28.21
CA THR A 89 -7.54 -0.82 -27.15
C THR A 89 -7.57 -0.11 -25.79
N HIS A 90 -8.03 -0.83 -24.75
CA HIS A 90 -7.51 -0.72 -23.37
C HIS A 90 -8.09 -1.84 -22.45
N PRO A 91 -7.29 -2.71 -21.81
CA PRO A 91 -7.77 -3.61 -20.74
C PRO A 91 -7.05 -3.50 -19.38
N HIS A 92 -6.14 -2.54 -19.13
CA HIS A 92 -5.27 -2.61 -17.93
C HIS A 92 -5.45 -1.61 -16.80
N LEU A 93 -6.55 -0.86 -16.69
CA LEU A 93 -6.59 0.14 -15.62
C LEU A 93 -6.63 -0.46 -14.17
N PHE A 94 -7.36 -1.53 -13.79
CA PHE A 94 -7.38 -2.08 -12.40
C PHE A 94 -7.93 -3.54 -12.25
N PRO A 95 -7.17 -4.58 -11.84
CA PRO A 95 -7.63 -5.99 -11.93
C PRO A 95 -9.02 -6.33 -11.34
N ARG A 96 -9.85 -6.91 -12.23
CA ARG A 96 -11.06 -7.77 -12.17
C ARG A 96 -12.20 -7.55 -11.15
N ARG A 97 -13.40 -7.60 -11.74
CA ARG A 97 -14.71 -7.98 -11.17
C ARG A 97 -14.81 -9.48 -10.85
N VAL A 98 -15.62 -9.81 -9.84
CA VAL A 98 -16.35 -11.09 -9.74
C VAL A 98 -17.56 -11.00 -10.69
N PRO A 99 -17.84 -11.99 -11.56
CA PRO A 99 -19.08 -12.00 -12.33
C PRO A 99 -20.28 -12.09 -11.38
N GLY A 100 -21.18 -11.11 -11.45
CA GLY A 100 -22.51 -11.23 -10.85
C GLY A 100 -23.28 -12.36 -11.52
N GLU A 101 -24.09 -13.06 -10.72
CA GLU A 101 -24.93 -14.18 -11.10
C GLU A 101 -25.99 -13.79 -12.15
N HIS A 102 -25.61 -13.59 -13.41
CA HIS A 102 -26.56 -13.42 -14.51
C HIS A 102 -25.95 -13.89 -15.84
N GLU A 103 -25.53 -15.16 -15.92
CA GLU A 103 -25.39 -15.86 -17.20
C GLU A 103 -25.26 -17.38 -17.01
N LEU A 104 -26.38 -18.02 -16.63
CA LEU A 104 -26.60 -19.45 -16.91
C LEU A 104 -28.00 -19.59 -17.51
N MET A 105 -28.06 -19.52 -18.84
CA MET A 105 -29.20 -20.01 -19.64
C MET A 105 -29.25 -21.54 -19.59
N PRO A 106 -30.42 -22.16 -19.85
CA PRO A 106 -30.86 -23.36 -19.16
C PRO A 106 -30.37 -24.64 -19.85
N THR A 107 -29.81 -25.56 -19.07
CA THR A 107 -29.79 -26.97 -19.42
C THR A 107 -30.80 -27.70 -18.53
N THR A 108 -31.96 -27.99 -19.13
CA THR A 108 -32.91 -28.98 -18.65
C THR A 108 -32.21 -30.31 -18.43
N LEU A 109 -32.30 -30.86 -17.22
CA LEU A 109 -32.42 -32.29 -16.91
C LEU A 109 -32.88 -32.42 -15.45
N GLY A 110 -33.93 -33.20 -15.23
CA GLY A 110 -34.84 -33.08 -14.09
C GLY A 110 -34.47 -33.84 -12.82
N GLY A 111 -35.29 -33.65 -11.79
CA GLY A 111 -35.25 -34.42 -10.54
C GLY A 111 -35.73 -33.61 -9.34
N PRO A 112 -36.77 -34.03 -8.61
CA PRO A 112 -37.54 -33.17 -7.70
C PRO A 112 -36.92 -33.13 -6.30
N HIS A 113 -36.94 -31.97 -5.65
CA HIS A 113 -37.28 -31.78 -4.23
C HIS A 113 -37.10 -30.29 -3.88
N ASN A 114 -38.11 -29.50 -4.22
CA ASN A 114 -38.28 -28.14 -3.71
C ASN A 114 -39.37 -28.19 -2.64
N MET A 115 -39.02 -27.88 -1.39
CA MET A 115 -39.97 -27.51 -0.34
C MET A 115 -39.48 -26.18 0.23
N PHE A 116 -39.84 -25.09 -0.44
CA PHE A 116 -39.84 -23.75 0.14
C PHE A 116 -41.24 -23.46 0.68
N LEU A 117 -41.34 -23.18 1.98
CA LEU A 117 -42.52 -22.55 2.58
C LEU A 117 -42.34 -21.04 2.60
N PRO A 118 -43.39 -20.24 2.30
CA PRO A 118 -43.31 -18.78 2.31
C PRO A 118 -43.66 -18.24 3.70
N VAL A 119 -42.99 -17.18 4.13
CA VAL A 119 -43.49 -16.29 5.20
C VAL A 119 -43.69 -14.91 4.58
N GLN A 120 -44.96 -14.49 4.54
CA GLN A 120 -45.41 -13.15 4.16
C GLN A 120 -45.64 -12.28 5.40
N GLY A 121 -45.34 -10.98 5.26
CA GLY A 121 -45.86 -9.86 6.07
C GLY A 121 -44.95 -9.49 7.25
N SER A 122 -44.59 -8.23 7.52
CA SER A 122 -45.24 -6.96 7.16
C SER A 122 -44.26 -5.78 7.31
N SER A 123 -44.50 -4.78 6.49
CA SER A 123 -43.81 -3.49 6.36
C SER A 123 -43.63 -2.73 7.68
N GLN A 124 -42.39 -2.39 8.02
CA GLN A 124 -42.05 -1.13 8.67
C GLN A 124 -40.68 -0.66 8.19
N GLN A 125 -40.72 0.43 7.43
CA GLN A 125 -39.61 1.11 6.80
C GLN A 125 -39.01 2.06 7.83
N LEU A 126 -37.79 1.80 8.30
CA LEU A 126 -37.02 2.75 9.11
C LEU A 126 -35.53 2.69 8.75
N LEU A 127 -35.11 3.65 7.93
CA LEU A 127 -33.80 4.34 7.92
C LEU A 127 -32.58 3.56 8.46
N LEU A 128 -32.05 2.62 7.67
CA LEU A 128 -30.65 2.21 7.76
C LEU A 128 -30.05 2.12 6.36
N GLY A 129 -28.88 2.72 6.22
CA GLY A 129 -28.20 3.01 4.95
C GLY A 129 -28.01 1.77 4.10
N GLY A 130 -28.55 1.84 2.87
CA GLY A 130 -28.17 0.94 1.81
C GLY A 130 -26.70 1.16 1.48
N GLY A 131 -25.84 0.27 1.98
CA GLY A 131 -24.49 0.10 1.47
C GLY A 131 -24.61 -0.31 0.01
N ALA A 132 -24.31 0.61 -0.90
CA ALA A 132 -24.24 0.34 -2.31
C ALA A 132 -23.03 -0.55 -2.59
N ALA A 133 -23.24 -1.86 -2.56
CA ALA A 133 -22.46 -2.79 -3.34
C ALA A 133 -22.92 -2.65 -4.79
N ASP A 134 -22.54 -1.57 -5.48
CA ASP A 134 -22.74 -1.36 -6.92
C ASP A 134 -22.04 -0.07 -7.39
N ASP A 135 -20.71 -0.07 -7.51
CA ASP A 135 -20.01 0.65 -8.60
C ASP A 135 -18.53 0.24 -8.69
N VAL A 136 -18.26 -0.88 -9.37
CA VAL A 136 -16.88 -1.38 -9.63
C VAL A 136 -16.47 -1.04 -11.07
N GLY A 137 -16.68 0.22 -11.47
CA GLY A 137 -16.38 0.75 -12.80
C GLY A 137 -15.78 2.15 -12.72
N VAL A 138 -14.93 2.48 -13.70
CA VAL A 138 -14.47 3.86 -13.92
C VAL A 138 -15.52 4.53 -14.80
N ALA A 139 -16.08 5.65 -14.35
CA ALA A 139 -17.05 6.40 -15.16
C ALA A 139 -16.42 6.87 -16.48
N PHE A 140 -17.23 7.17 -17.50
CA PHE A 140 -16.71 7.48 -18.84
C PHE A 140 -15.74 8.69 -18.85
N ASP A 141 -15.92 9.61 -17.91
CA ASP A 141 -15.13 10.82 -17.71
C ASP A 141 -13.99 10.67 -16.68
N GLU A 142 -13.85 9.48 -16.08
CA GLU A 142 -12.80 9.17 -15.11
C GLU A 142 -11.54 8.60 -15.77
N LEU A 143 -10.37 9.09 -15.33
CA LEU A 143 -9.07 8.51 -15.72
C LEU A 143 -8.62 7.45 -14.72
N THR A 144 -8.95 7.65 -13.44
CA THR A 144 -8.75 6.69 -12.36
C THR A 144 -10.02 6.64 -11.49
N PRO A 145 -10.28 5.55 -10.75
CA PRO A 145 -11.57 5.33 -10.08
C PRO A 145 -11.93 6.47 -9.12
N GLY A 146 -12.99 7.21 -9.45
CA GLY A 146 -13.43 8.38 -8.70
C GLY A 146 -12.79 9.72 -9.08
N ILE A 147 -11.73 9.74 -9.90
CA ILE A 147 -11.04 10.98 -10.31
C ILE A 147 -11.20 11.22 -11.83
N THR A 148 -11.81 12.36 -12.17
CA THR A 148 -12.13 12.73 -13.56
C THR A 148 -10.92 13.27 -14.33
N ALA A 149 -10.97 13.16 -15.66
CA ALA A 149 -10.01 13.83 -16.55
C ALA A 149 -9.97 15.34 -16.30
N ALA A 150 -11.13 15.95 -16.00
CA ALA A 150 -11.26 17.36 -15.66
C ALA A 150 -10.56 17.72 -14.33
N GLU A 151 -10.56 16.82 -13.35
CA GLU A 151 -9.82 17.02 -12.10
C GLU A 151 -8.31 16.98 -12.35
N TYR A 152 -7.81 15.99 -13.10
CA TYR A 152 -6.39 15.92 -13.49
C TYR A 152 -5.95 17.16 -14.28
N GLU A 153 -6.77 17.64 -15.21
CA GLU A 153 -6.54 18.88 -15.94
C GLU A 153 -6.48 20.10 -15.00
N THR A 154 -7.34 20.15 -13.98
CA THR A 154 -7.35 21.21 -12.97
C THR A 154 -6.10 21.18 -12.09
N ARG A 155 -5.57 19.99 -11.75
CA ARG A 155 -4.30 19.84 -11.02
C ARG A 155 -3.14 20.45 -11.80
N ARG A 156 -3.04 20.12 -13.10
CA ARG A 156 -2.02 20.69 -14.00
C ARG A 156 -2.16 22.21 -14.12
N ARG A 157 -3.39 22.71 -14.32
CA ARG A 157 -3.64 24.16 -14.43
C ARG A 157 -3.21 24.91 -13.17
N ARG A 158 -3.63 24.45 -11.98
CA ARG A 158 -3.26 25.07 -10.70
C ARG A 158 -1.76 25.12 -10.48
N LEU A 159 -1.06 24.03 -10.84
CA LEU A 159 0.41 24.02 -10.82
C LEU A 159 0.96 25.11 -11.74
N MET A 160 0.59 25.11 -13.02
CA MET A 160 1.14 26.04 -14.02
C MET A 160 0.78 27.51 -13.74
N GLU A 161 -0.38 27.80 -13.16
CA GLU A 161 -0.77 29.13 -12.68
C GLU A 161 0.15 29.62 -11.54
N ARG A 162 0.58 28.73 -10.65
CA ARG A 162 1.44 29.05 -9.50
C ARG A 162 2.90 29.32 -9.87
N LEU A 163 3.38 28.69 -10.94
CA LEU A 163 4.76 28.81 -11.41
C LEU A 163 4.99 30.17 -12.11
N PRO A 164 6.20 30.75 -12.08
CA PRO A 164 6.50 31.99 -12.81
C PRO A 164 6.40 31.83 -14.33
N GLU A 165 6.32 32.93 -15.07
CA GLU A 165 6.45 32.91 -16.54
C GLU A 165 7.81 32.33 -16.96
N GLY A 166 7.87 31.70 -18.13
CA GLY A 166 9.08 31.02 -18.60
C GLY A 166 9.38 29.72 -17.84
N SER A 167 8.35 29.07 -17.29
CA SER A 167 8.45 27.78 -16.60
C SER A 167 8.18 26.58 -17.51
N VAL A 168 8.92 25.50 -17.28
CA VAL A 168 8.64 24.16 -17.83
C VAL A 168 8.68 23.13 -16.70
N VAL A 169 7.75 22.18 -16.72
CA VAL A 169 7.73 21.01 -15.84
C VAL A 169 8.17 19.79 -16.65
N VAL A 170 9.07 18.98 -16.10
CA VAL A 170 9.43 17.66 -16.64
C VAL A 170 9.26 16.63 -15.52
N ALA A 171 8.20 15.82 -15.63
CA ALA A 171 7.90 14.75 -14.70
C ALA A 171 8.13 13.39 -15.38
N MET A 172 8.86 12.51 -14.71
CA MET A 172 9.16 11.16 -15.21
C MET A 172 8.27 10.14 -14.51
N SER A 173 7.81 9.14 -15.25
CA SER A 173 7.10 8.01 -14.65
C SER A 173 8.02 7.19 -13.73
N GLY A 174 7.40 6.33 -12.95
CA GLY A 174 8.02 5.21 -12.27
C GLY A 174 8.54 4.18 -13.27
N ARG A 175 9.35 3.26 -12.75
CA ARG A 175 9.94 2.14 -13.50
C ARG A 175 9.44 0.81 -12.96
N ALA A 176 9.36 -0.17 -13.84
CA ALA A 176 9.25 -1.56 -13.42
C ALA A 176 10.49 -1.93 -12.58
N LYS A 177 10.27 -2.54 -11.41
CA LYS A 177 11.33 -2.99 -10.51
C LYS A 177 11.44 -4.51 -10.60
N SER A 178 12.65 -5.04 -10.72
CA SER A 178 12.88 -6.49 -10.68
C SER A 178 12.89 -7.02 -9.25
N MET A 179 12.19 -8.13 -9.03
CA MET A 179 12.30 -8.97 -7.84
C MET A 179 13.52 -9.89 -7.92
N SER A 180 13.68 -10.59 -9.04
CA SER A 180 14.84 -11.46 -9.31
C SER A 180 15.01 -11.64 -10.82
N GLY A 181 16.21 -11.39 -11.34
CA GLY A 181 16.47 -11.42 -12.79
C GLY A 181 15.47 -10.56 -13.57
N ASN A 182 14.71 -11.20 -14.46
CA ASN A 182 13.68 -10.57 -15.30
C ASN A 182 12.24 -10.68 -14.72
N ILE A 183 12.09 -11.16 -13.49
CA ILE A 183 10.80 -11.25 -12.80
C ILE A 183 10.57 -9.92 -12.08
N PHE A 184 9.46 -9.24 -12.37
CA PHE A 184 9.16 -7.90 -11.86
C PHE A 184 8.17 -7.91 -10.69
N TYR A 185 8.31 -6.91 -9.81
CA TYR A 185 7.26 -6.54 -8.86
C TYR A 185 6.08 -5.92 -9.60
N ARG A 186 4.89 -5.94 -8.96
CA ARG A 186 3.73 -5.17 -9.45
C ARG A 186 4.12 -3.70 -9.60
N PHE A 187 3.83 -3.12 -10.75
CA PHE A 187 4.17 -1.73 -11.05
C PHE A 187 3.44 -0.75 -10.11
N ARG A 188 4.20 0.21 -9.58
CA ARG A 188 3.71 1.38 -8.85
C ARG A 188 4.30 2.62 -9.48
N GLN A 189 3.42 3.50 -9.93
CA GLN A 189 3.76 4.75 -10.57
C GLN A 189 4.51 5.70 -9.61
N GLU A 190 5.31 6.62 -10.18
CA GLU A 190 5.87 7.76 -9.44
C GLU A 190 4.71 8.71 -9.06
N THR A 191 4.70 9.15 -7.81
CA THR A 191 3.50 9.76 -7.22
C THR A 191 3.16 11.13 -7.81
N ASN A 192 4.13 12.00 -8.07
CA ASN A 192 3.85 13.33 -8.65
C ASN A 192 3.40 13.20 -10.11
N PHE A 193 4.03 12.32 -10.88
CA PHE A 193 3.62 11.96 -12.23
C PHE A 193 2.18 11.40 -12.23
N TRP A 194 1.87 10.46 -11.32
CA TRP A 194 0.53 9.91 -11.21
C TRP A 194 -0.50 10.98 -10.83
N TYR A 195 -0.20 11.83 -9.85
CA TYR A 195 -1.09 12.91 -9.42
C TYR A 195 -1.44 13.88 -10.57
N LEU A 196 -0.49 14.15 -11.46
CA LEU A 196 -0.65 15.05 -12.60
C LEU A 196 -1.30 14.40 -13.83
N THR A 197 -1.31 13.07 -13.94
CA THR A 197 -1.71 12.37 -15.17
C THR A 197 -2.78 11.29 -15.00
N GLY A 198 -2.76 10.56 -13.89
CA GLY A 198 -3.50 9.29 -13.73
C GLY A 198 -2.96 8.16 -14.61
N PHE A 199 -1.86 8.37 -15.32
CA PHE A 199 -1.29 7.41 -16.27
C PHE A 199 -0.55 6.29 -15.54
N GLN A 200 -0.86 5.04 -15.86
CA GLN A 200 -0.46 3.86 -15.07
C GLN A 200 0.45 2.88 -15.84
N GLU A 201 1.28 3.38 -16.75
CA GLU A 201 2.32 2.59 -17.43
C GLU A 201 3.73 3.09 -17.06
N PRO A 202 4.74 2.19 -17.05
CA PRO A 202 6.13 2.56 -16.85
C PRO A 202 6.71 3.24 -18.08
N ASP A 203 7.91 3.80 -17.91
CA ASP A 203 8.69 4.42 -19.00
C ASP A 203 7.87 5.41 -19.83
N ALA A 204 7.46 6.48 -19.16
CA ALA A 204 6.77 7.62 -19.73
C ALA A 204 7.32 8.93 -19.17
N ALA A 205 7.03 10.04 -19.84
CA ALA A 205 7.34 11.37 -19.36
C ALA A 205 6.21 12.35 -19.66
N LEU A 206 6.03 13.32 -18.77
CA LEU A 206 5.11 14.45 -18.91
C LEU A 206 5.94 15.72 -18.98
N ILE A 207 5.73 16.52 -20.03
CA ILE A 207 6.28 17.86 -20.14
C ILE A 207 5.12 18.86 -20.17
N LEU A 208 5.14 19.84 -19.26
CA LEU A 208 4.20 20.97 -19.26
C LEU A 208 4.97 22.26 -19.54
N GLU A 209 4.72 22.85 -20.69
CA GLU A 209 5.33 24.10 -21.13
C GLU A 209 4.38 25.26 -20.82
N LYS A 210 4.75 26.18 -19.92
CA LYS A 210 3.89 27.31 -19.59
C LYS A 210 3.76 28.23 -20.81
N ASN A 211 2.53 28.64 -21.12
CA ASN A 211 2.25 29.53 -22.24
C ASN A 211 1.07 30.45 -21.96
N SER A 212 0.82 31.38 -22.89
CA SER A 212 -0.29 32.36 -22.81
C SER A 212 -1.61 31.85 -23.39
N SER A 213 -1.73 30.56 -23.69
CA SER A 213 -3.00 29.99 -24.16
C SER A 213 -4.06 30.04 -23.05
N PRO A 214 -5.37 29.97 -23.36
CA PRO A 214 -6.41 29.87 -22.34
C PRO A 214 -6.26 28.66 -21.41
N ARG A 215 -5.59 27.58 -21.87
CA ARG A 215 -5.25 26.41 -21.05
C ARG A 215 -4.13 26.73 -20.04
N GLY A 216 -3.27 27.69 -20.36
CA GLY A 216 -2.12 28.14 -19.57
C GLY A 216 -0.84 27.31 -19.75
N PHE A 217 -0.92 26.20 -20.49
CA PHE A 217 0.22 25.34 -20.78
C PHE A 217 -0.01 24.52 -22.06
N LYS A 218 1.08 24.00 -22.62
CA LYS A 218 1.08 22.90 -23.59
C LYS A 218 1.53 21.63 -22.87
N MET A 219 0.82 20.53 -23.08
CA MET A 219 1.08 19.22 -22.50
C MET A 219 1.63 18.26 -23.55
N THR A 220 2.87 17.84 -23.38
CA THR A 220 3.50 16.80 -24.20
C THR A 220 3.70 15.54 -23.36
N MET A 221 3.24 14.39 -23.85
CA MET A 221 3.47 13.08 -23.22
C MET A 221 4.40 12.22 -24.06
N PHE A 222 5.36 11.57 -23.42
CA PHE A 222 6.16 10.52 -24.01
C PHE A 222 5.67 9.19 -23.45
N VAL A 223 5.27 8.27 -24.32
CA VAL A 223 4.72 6.97 -23.92
C VAL A 223 5.25 5.86 -24.82
N GLN A 224 5.28 4.63 -24.33
CA GLN A 224 5.68 3.50 -25.18
C GLN A 224 4.72 3.35 -26.36
N ALA A 225 5.26 3.23 -27.57
CA ALA A 225 4.46 2.92 -28.75
C ALA A 225 3.83 1.52 -28.62
N ARG A 226 2.72 1.33 -29.32
CA ARG A 226 2.07 0.02 -29.43
C ARG A 226 2.97 -0.91 -30.23
N ASP A 227 3.17 -2.11 -29.69
CA ASP A 227 3.99 -3.17 -30.28
C ASP A 227 3.28 -4.49 -30.03
N GLU A 228 2.60 -5.03 -31.05
CA GLU A 228 1.79 -6.25 -30.93
C GLU A 228 2.58 -7.43 -30.33
N HIS A 229 3.86 -7.54 -30.68
CA HIS A 229 4.72 -8.59 -30.14
C HIS A 229 4.94 -8.36 -28.64
N ASN A 230 5.32 -7.16 -28.24
CA ASN A 230 5.53 -6.85 -26.82
C ASN A 230 4.23 -6.94 -26.00
N GLU A 231 3.11 -6.46 -26.56
CA GLU A 231 1.80 -6.47 -25.94
C GLU A 231 1.29 -7.90 -25.67
N THR A 232 1.71 -8.87 -26.48
CA THR A 232 1.45 -10.30 -26.25
C THR A 232 2.12 -10.79 -24.95
N TRP A 233 3.29 -10.27 -24.61
CA TRP A 233 4.07 -10.72 -23.44
C TRP A 233 3.79 -9.90 -22.19
N ASN A 234 3.68 -8.58 -22.33
CA ASN A 234 3.66 -7.65 -21.20
C ASN A 234 2.31 -6.96 -20.99
N GLY A 235 1.34 -7.27 -21.87
CA GLY A 235 0.03 -6.62 -21.90
C GLY A 235 0.00 -5.39 -22.81
N PRO A 236 -1.20 -5.00 -23.27
CA PRO A 236 -1.42 -3.84 -24.13
C PRO A 236 -0.98 -2.51 -23.52
N ARG A 237 -0.62 -1.58 -24.40
CA ARG A 237 -0.18 -0.22 -24.07
C ARG A 237 -1.18 0.82 -24.57
N THR A 238 -1.20 1.98 -23.93
CA THR A 238 -2.02 3.13 -24.33
C THR A 238 -1.59 3.65 -25.71
N GLY A 239 -0.29 3.67 -25.99
CA GLY A 239 0.25 4.23 -27.23
C GLY A 239 0.10 5.75 -27.33
N VAL A 240 0.70 6.32 -28.38
CA VAL A 240 0.69 7.78 -28.60
C VAL A 240 -0.72 8.32 -28.84
N ASP A 241 -1.56 7.58 -29.57
CA ASP A 241 -2.94 7.98 -29.85
C ASP A 241 -3.77 8.05 -28.56
N GLY A 242 -3.64 7.05 -27.68
CA GLY A 242 -4.33 7.04 -26.39
C GLY A 242 -3.85 8.14 -25.44
N ALA A 243 -2.57 8.52 -25.48
CA ALA A 243 -2.07 9.65 -24.69
C ALA A 243 -2.72 10.98 -25.10
N HIS A 244 -3.04 11.14 -26.38
CA HIS A 244 -3.81 12.27 -26.87
C HIS A 244 -5.30 12.14 -26.51
N ASP A 245 -5.94 11.05 -26.93
CA ASP A 245 -7.41 10.90 -26.90
C ASP A 245 -7.99 10.68 -25.50
N ILE A 246 -7.23 10.04 -24.60
CA ILE A 246 -7.66 9.71 -23.24
C ILE A 246 -7.11 10.72 -22.23
N PHE A 247 -5.80 10.99 -22.29
CA PHE A 247 -5.12 11.82 -21.29
C PHE A 247 -5.06 13.31 -21.63
N GLY A 248 -5.48 13.70 -22.84
CA GLY A 248 -5.58 15.09 -23.26
C GLY A 248 -4.23 15.76 -23.50
N ALA A 249 -3.21 14.99 -23.91
CA ALA A 249 -1.95 15.56 -24.35
C ALA A 249 -2.13 16.35 -25.65
N ASP A 250 -1.56 17.55 -25.75
CA ASP A 250 -1.54 18.32 -27.00
C ASP A 250 -0.60 17.68 -28.03
N GLU A 251 0.45 17.02 -27.53
CA GLU A 251 1.42 16.27 -28.33
C GLU A 251 1.77 14.96 -27.62
N ALA A 252 1.82 13.85 -28.36
CA ALA A 252 2.22 12.55 -27.86
C ALA A 252 3.36 12.00 -28.71
N LEU A 253 4.46 11.61 -28.06
CA LEU A 253 5.67 11.13 -28.70
C LEU A 253 6.02 9.74 -28.17
N GLU A 254 6.73 8.95 -28.98
CA GLU A 254 7.24 7.67 -28.53
C GLU A 254 8.31 7.87 -27.45
N MET A 255 8.21 7.10 -26.37
CA MET A 255 9.22 7.06 -25.31
C MET A 255 10.45 6.28 -25.77
N ASP A 256 11.25 6.92 -26.59
CA ASP A 256 12.61 6.52 -26.92
C ASP A 256 13.61 7.51 -26.25
N PRO A 257 14.67 7.02 -25.57
CA PRO A 257 15.64 7.90 -24.90
C PRO A 257 16.27 8.95 -25.81
N SER A 258 16.52 8.65 -27.09
CA SER A 258 17.10 9.61 -28.03
C SER A 258 16.10 10.69 -28.43
N THR A 259 14.83 10.31 -28.59
CA THR A 259 13.71 11.22 -28.89
C THR A 259 13.46 12.18 -27.72
N LEU A 260 13.35 11.66 -26.49
CA LEU A 260 13.19 12.49 -25.29
C LEU A 260 14.38 13.43 -25.11
N LEU A 261 15.62 12.92 -25.25
CA LEU A 261 16.82 13.74 -25.09
C LEU A 261 16.89 14.87 -26.12
N SER A 262 16.57 14.57 -27.39
CA SER A 262 16.54 15.55 -28.47
C SER A 262 15.51 16.64 -28.20
N HIS A 263 14.32 16.25 -27.73
CA HIS A 263 13.26 17.17 -27.35
C HIS A 263 13.68 18.08 -26.17
N LEU A 264 14.19 17.49 -25.08
CA LEU A 264 14.67 18.25 -23.92
C LEU A 264 15.78 19.23 -24.29
N LYS A 265 16.74 18.81 -25.13
CA LYS A 265 17.81 19.69 -25.63
C LYS A 265 17.26 20.90 -26.39
N GLN A 266 16.18 20.71 -27.15
CA GLN A 266 15.55 21.78 -27.91
C GLN A 266 14.76 22.75 -27.01
N ILE A 267 14.00 22.25 -26.04
CA ILE A 267 13.07 23.08 -25.27
C ILE A 267 13.70 23.72 -24.04
N LEU A 268 14.53 22.99 -23.27
CA LEU A 268 15.02 23.45 -21.96
C LEU A 268 15.79 24.78 -22.03
N PRO A 269 16.61 25.08 -23.06
CA PRO A 269 17.28 26.36 -23.18
C PRO A 269 16.34 27.57 -23.20
N GLN A 270 15.08 27.40 -23.63
CA GLN A 270 14.10 28.47 -23.81
C GLN A 270 13.46 28.92 -22.48
N TYR A 271 13.56 28.11 -21.42
CA TYR A 271 12.87 28.33 -20.15
C TYR A 271 13.81 28.78 -19.04
N THR A 272 13.44 29.81 -18.28
CA THR A 272 14.24 30.31 -17.14
C THR A 272 14.05 29.47 -15.89
N HIS A 273 12.89 28.80 -15.76
CA HIS A 273 12.55 27.96 -14.62
C HIS A 273 12.22 26.54 -15.09
N ILE A 274 12.96 25.56 -14.61
CA ILE A 274 12.85 24.15 -14.98
C ILE A 274 12.49 23.37 -13.71
N TYR A 275 11.27 22.87 -13.64
CA TYR A 275 10.77 22.08 -12.52
C TYR A 275 10.88 20.60 -12.85
N VAL A 276 11.81 19.93 -12.21
CA VAL A 276 12.03 18.49 -12.34
C VAL A 276 12.11 17.88 -10.96
N GLU A 277 11.94 16.56 -10.85
CA GLU A 277 12.49 15.90 -9.67
C GLU A 277 14.02 15.91 -9.79
N PRO A 278 14.73 16.62 -8.90
CA PRO A 278 16.18 16.62 -8.96
C PRO A 278 16.67 15.18 -8.75
N PRO A 279 17.81 14.81 -9.37
CA PRO A 279 18.61 13.69 -8.91
C PRO A 279 18.62 13.65 -7.38
N ASN A 280 18.09 12.60 -6.76
CA ASN A 280 18.05 12.49 -5.30
C ASN A 280 19.44 12.76 -4.71
N GLY A 281 19.60 13.94 -4.11
CA GLY A 281 20.71 14.30 -3.25
C GLY A 281 20.73 13.44 -1.98
N PRO A 282 21.82 13.45 -1.20
CA PRO A 282 22.29 12.28 -0.47
C PRO A 282 21.47 12.00 0.80
N THR A 283 20.79 10.84 0.84
CA THR A 283 20.67 10.10 2.10
C THR A 283 22.07 9.62 2.54
N ASN A 284 22.42 9.82 3.81
CA ASN A 284 23.77 9.66 4.36
C ASN A 284 24.54 8.40 3.92
N PRO A 285 25.89 8.47 3.91
CA PRO A 285 26.75 7.52 3.21
C PRO A 285 26.80 6.17 3.93
N ARG A 286 26.61 5.08 3.19
CA ARG A 286 27.36 3.85 3.51
C ARG A 286 28.68 3.90 2.79
N THR A 287 29.71 3.97 3.60
CA THR A 287 31.13 3.87 3.30
C THR A 287 31.46 2.74 2.34
N SER A 288 32.31 3.10 1.38
CA SER A 288 33.27 2.28 0.63
C SER A 288 32.81 1.11 -0.26
N SER A 289 33.17 1.28 -1.52
CA SER A 289 33.56 0.28 -2.52
C SER A 289 32.49 -0.18 -3.52
N ALA A 290 32.68 0.32 -4.74
CA ALA A 290 32.20 -0.18 -6.02
C ALA A 290 30.68 -0.12 -6.32
N SER A 291 30.29 1.03 -6.87
CA SER A 291 29.18 1.25 -7.82
C SER A 291 27.76 0.83 -7.38
N ARG A 292 27.06 1.79 -6.76
CA ARG A 292 25.60 1.83 -6.60
C ARG A 292 25.12 3.27 -6.86
N SER A 293 24.74 3.56 -8.11
CA SER A 293 24.13 4.84 -8.50
C SER A 293 22.70 4.93 -7.95
N LYS A 294 22.40 5.99 -7.20
CA LYS A 294 21.07 6.34 -6.67
C LYS A 294 20.12 6.79 -7.81
N PRO A 295 18.79 6.59 -7.70
CA PRO A 295 17.85 6.91 -8.77
C PRO A 295 17.73 8.42 -9.01
N ASN A 296 18.02 8.85 -10.25
CA ASN A 296 18.08 10.24 -10.72
C ASN A 296 17.49 10.33 -12.14
N ILE A 297 16.97 11.48 -12.59
CA ILE A 297 16.60 11.74 -14.00
C ILE A 297 17.74 11.35 -14.98
N ILE A 298 18.99 11.47 -14.51
CA ILE A 298 20.21 11.08 -15.21
C ILE A 298 20.26 9.56 -15.49
N ASN A 299 19.83 8.70 -14.55
CA ASN A 299 19.69 7.26 -14.80
C ASN A 299 18.51 6.95 -15.73
N PHE A 300 17.53 7.86 -15.82
CA PHE A 300 16.41 7.68 -16.73
C PHE A 300 16.80 7.92 -18.17
N LEU A 301 17.61 8.96 -18.37
CA LEU A 301 18.24 9.30 -19.63
C LEU A 301 19.42 8.37 -19.96
N SER A 302 19.97 7.62 -19.00
CA SER A 302 21.05 6.65 -19.22
C SER A 302 20.53 5.33 -19.81
N PRO A 303 21.19 4.76 -20.83
CA PRO A 303 20.75 3.53 -21.46
C PRO A 303 20.81 2.31 -20.52
N VAL A 304 19.90 1.35 -20.73
CA VAL A 304 19.70 0.14 -19.90
C VAL A 304 20.73 -0.97 -20.19
N SER A 305 21.66 -0.78 -21.12
CA SER A 305 22.57 -1.84 -21.57
C SER A 305 23.93 -1.86 -20.85
N PRO A 306 24.44 -3.05 -20.44
CA PRO A 306 25.79 -3.20 -19.89
C PRO A 306 26.92 -2.97 -20.91
N THR A 307 26.60 -2.73 -22.19
CA THR A 307 27.59 -2.49 -23.26
C THR A 307 27.44 -1.16 -24.00
N GLY A 308 26.51 -0.28 -23.61
CA GLY A 308 26.03 0.78 -24.52
C GLY A 308 26.41 2.21 -24.17
N TYR A 309 27.68 2.60 -24.32
CA TYR A 309 28.01 4.03 -24.52
C TYR A 309 27.54 4.56 -25.90
N ASP A 310 27.09 3.67 -26.80
CA ASP A 310 26.70 3.97 -28.18
C ASP A 310 25.22 4.35 -28.38
N ILE A 311 24.42 4.46 -27.32
CA ILE A 311 22.97 4.74 -27.43
C ILE A 311 22.64 6.25 -27.36
N PHE A 312 23.60 7.10 -26.96
CA PHE A 312 23.45 8.53 -27.16
C PHE A 312 23.89 8.88 -28.59
N SER A 313 22.94 9.31 -29.41
CA SER A 313 23.23 9.78 -30.76
C SER A 313 24.36 10.83 -30.81
N LYS A 314 24.61 11.56 -29.70
CA LYS A 314 25.92 12.15 -29.31
C LYS A 314 26.03 12.29 -27.78
N LYS A 315 27.12 11.80 -27.16
CA LYS A 315 27.44 12.02 -25.73
C LYS A 315 27.33 13.49 -25.29
N SER A 316 27.62 14.43 -26.20
CA SER A 316 27.50 15.87 -26.00
C SER A 316 26.08 16.35 -25.69
N ASP A 317 25.07 15.69 -26.25
CA ASP A 317 23.67 16.11 -26.12
C ASP A 317 23.15 15.75 -24.73
N PHE A 318 23.52 14.56 -24.25
CA PHE A 318 23.30 14.14 -22.88
C PHE A 318 24.02 15.05 -21.89
N GLU A 319 25.32 15.32 -22.11
CA GLU A 319 26.08 16.25 -21.27
C GLU A 319 25.47 17.65 -21.24
N GLY A 320 24.95 18.14 -22.37
CA GLY A 320 24.25 19.42 -22.47
C GLY A 320 22.98 19.48 -21.62
N VAL A 321 22.12 18.46 -21.72
CA VAL A 321 20.89 18.36 -20.92
C VAL A 321 21.20 18.18 -19.44
N VAL A 322 22.14 17.31 -19.09
CA VAL A 322 22.58 17.11 -17.69
C VAL A 322 23.15 18.40 -17.11
N LYS A 323 23.92 19.17 -17.87
CA LYS A 323 24.44 20.47 -17.43
C LYS A 323 23.31 21.47 -17.14
N LEU A 324 22.27 21.50 -17.98
CA LEU A 324 21.09 22.36 -17.76
C LEU A 324 20.33 21.92 -16.52
N LEU A 325 20.08 20.62 -16.37
CA LEU A 325 19.38 20.03 -15.22
C LEU A 325 20.20 20.16 -13.91
N GLY A 326 21.52 20.30 -14.01
CA GLY A 326 22.42 20.58 -12.89
C GLY A 326 22.55 22.06 -12.53
N ASP A 327 21.98 22.99 -13.32
CA ASP A 327 22.01 24.41 -13.01
C ASP A 327 20.98 24.75 -11.92
N THR A 328 21.46 24.83 -10.68
CA THR A 328 20.62 25.09 -9.50
C THR A 328 19.93 26.46 -9.49
N LYS A 329 20.33 27.39 -10.37
CA LYS A 329 19.63 28.68 -10.52
C LYS A 329 18.35 28.55 -11.35
N ARG A 330 18.33 27.62 -12.30
CA ARG A 330 17.20 27.38 -13.21
C ARG A 330 16.37 26.18 -12.79
N CYS A 331 17.00 25.18 -12.18
CA CYS A 331 16.35 23.93 -11.81
C CYS A 331 15.78 23.98 -10.39
N HIS A 332 14.52 23.61 -10.27
CA HIS A 332 13.74 23.63 -9.04
C HIS A 332 13.10 22.25 -8.81
N SER A 333 12.83 21.92 -7.55
CA SER A 333 12.15 20.67 -7.19
C SER A 333 10.68 20.74 -7.58
N LEU A 334 10.26 19.82 -8.44
CA LEU A 334 8.86 19.63 -8.78
C LEU A 334 8.04 19.18 -7.56
N ALA A 335 8.55 18.23 -6.79
CA ALA A 335 7.89 17.72 -5.58
C ALA A 335 7.49 18.86 -4.64
N ARG A 336 8.39 19.81 -4.39
CA ARG A 336 8.11 20.95 -3.50
C ARG A 336 6.90 21.76 -3.94
N GLU A 337 6.62 21.87 -5.24
CA GLU A 337 5.46 22.60 -5.74
C GLU A 337 4.20 21.72 -5.77
N VAL A 338 4.32 20.46 -6.22
CA VAL A 338 3.19 19.53 -6.37
C VAL A 338 2.64 19.07 -5.02
N GLU A 339 3.51 18.87 -4.03
CA GLU A 339 3.12 18.38 -2.70
C GLU A 339 2.18 19.34 -1.96
N TRP A 340 2.30 20.66 -2.15
CA TRP A 340 1.33 21.62 -1.59
C TRP A 340 -0.08 21.46 -2.16
N PHE A 341 -0.22 20.94 -3.38
CA PHE A 341 -1.52 20.60 -3.94
C PHE A 341 -2.00 19.24 -3.42
N ARG A 342 -1.14 18.22 -3.41
CA ARG A 342 -1.43 16.88 -2.85
C ARG A 342 -1.82 16.91 -1.38
N ALA A 343 -1.28 17.85 -0.60
CA ALA A 343 -1.57 17.98 0.82
C ALA A 343 -3.05 18.25 1.11
N ARG A 344 -3.73 18.99 0.22
CA ARG A 344 -5.16 19.33 0.34
C ARG A 344 -5.98 18.49 -0.61
N LYS A 345 -6.67 17.50 -0.06
CA LYS A 345 -7.43 16.50 -0.81
C LYS A 345 -8.71 17.12 -1.37
N SER A 346 -8.98 16.87 -2.64
CA SER A 346 -10.28 17.14 -3.25
C SER A 346 -11.36 16.25 -2.61
N PRO A 347 -12.65 16.60 -2.73
CA PRO A 347 -13.72 15.72 -2.27
C PRO A 347 -13.68 14.32 -2.90
N ALA A 348 -13.15 14.19 -4.11
CA ALA A 348 -13.00 12.91 -4.78
C ALA A 348 -11.86 12.07 -4.18
N GLU A 349 -10.73 12.72 -3.87
CA GLU A 349 -9.61 12.09 -3.17
C GLU A 349 -10.02 11.63 -1.76
N VAL A 350 -10.77 12.45 -1.02
CA VAL A 350 -11.32 12.08 0.30
C VAL A 350 -12.21 10.84 0.21
N ARG A 351 -13.04 10.72 -0.84
CA ARG A 351 -13.85 9.51 -1.06
C ARG A 351 -12.98 8.29 -1.34
N ALA A 352 -11.94 8.42 -2.17
CA ALA A 352 -11.01 7.33 -2.44
C ALA A 352 -10.28 6.87 -1.15
N MET A 353 -9.75 7.82 -0.38
CA MET A 353 -9.11 7.54 0.92
C MET A 353 -10.07 6.91 1.92
N ARG A 354 -11.32 7.36 1.99
CA ARG A 354 -12.37 6.73 2.81
C ARG A 354 -12.54 5.26 2.44
N ARG A 355 -12.64 4.94 1.14
CA ARG A 355 -12.77 3.54 0.69
C ARG A 355 -11.55 2.71 1.09
N ALA A 356 -10.34 3.24 0.94
CA ALA A 356 -9.11 2.56 1.37
C ALA A 356 -9.15 2.26 2.88
N ALA A 357 -9.54 3.25 3.68
CA ALA A 357 -9.66 3.11 5.14
C ALA A 357 -10.77 2.10 5.54
N ASP A 358 -11.91 2.09 4.84
CA ASP A 358 -12.99 1.13 5.06
C ASP A 358 -12.57 -0.31 4.73
N VAL A 359 -11.79 -0.51 3.65
CA VAL A 359 -11.21 -1.82 3.31
C VAL A 359 -10.25 -2.29 4.39
N SER A 360 -9.32 -1.44 4.82
CA SER A 360 -8.38 -1.78 5.89
C SER A 360 -9.07 -1.99 7.24
N ALA A 361 -10.11 -1.22 7.56
CA ALA A 361 -10.91 -1.41 8.76
C ALA A 361 -11.60 -2.78 8.77
N ALA A 362 -12.22 -3.16 7.66
CA ALA A 362 -12.84 -4.47 7.52
C ALA A 362 -11.81 -5.60 7.61
N ALA A 363 -10.63 -5.44 6.99
CA ALA A 363 -9.54 -6.41 7.12
C ALA A 363 -9.02 -6.52 8.56
N MET A 364 -8.88 -5.40 9.27
CA MET A 364 -8.44 -5.37 10.67
C MET A 364 -9.43 -6.10 11.58
N MET A 365 -10.75 -5.89 11.39
CA MET A 365 -11.79 -6.64 12.11
C MET A 365 -11.65 -8.16 11.95
N ARG A 366 -11.39 -8.60 10.71
CA ARG A 366 -11.22 -10.03 10.38
C ARG A 366 -9.97 -10.62 11.01
N VAL A 367 -8.88 -9.87 11.01
CA VAL A 367 -7.62 -10.29 11.65
C VAL A 367 -7.79 -10.40 13.16
N MET A 368 -8.54 -9.49 13.79
CA MET A 368 -8.88 -9.59 15.22
C MET A 368 -9.68 -10.87 15.53
N GLY A 369 -10.63 -11.25 14.66
CA GLY A 369 -11.47 -12.45 14.84
C GLY A 369 -10.80 -13.78 14.46
N TYR A 370 -9.77 -13.74 13.61
CA TYR A 370 -9.09 -14.93 13.10
C TYR A 370 -8.64 -15.94 14.18
N PRO A 371 -8.06 -15.54 15.33
CA PRO A 371 -7.69 -16.49 16.39
C PRO A 371 -8.85 -17.35 16.89
N ALA A 372 -10.07 -16.80 16.99
CA ALA A 372 -11.26 -17.55 17.39
C ALA A 372 -11.65 -18.58 16.33
N VAL A 373 -11.67 -18.17 15.05
CA VAL A 373 -11.95 -19.06 13.91
C VAL A 373 -10.91 -20.18 13.82
N HIS A 374 -9.64 -19.83 13.95
CA HIS A 374 -8.53 -20.77 13.90
C HIS A 374 -8.65 -21.86 14.98
N ARG A 375 -9.01 -21.47 16.21
CA ARG A 375 -9.23 -22.41 17.32
C ARG A 375 -10.45 -23.28 17.13
N ALA A 376 -11.54 -22.74 16.60
CA ALA A 376 -12.73 -23.52 16.30
C ALA A 376 -12.44 -24.63 15.26
N ARG A 377 -11.55 -24.34 14.31
CA ARG A 377 -11.19 -25.27 13.22
C ARG A 377 -10.10 -26.28 13.61
N TYR A 378 -9.09 -25.85 14.34
CA TYR A 378 -7.87 -26.64 14.60
C TYR A 378 -7.67 -27.03 16.07
N GLY A 379 -8.59 -26.62 16.95
CA GLY A 379 -8.59 -26.93 18.38
C GLY A 379 -8.18 -25.74 19.26
N ALA A 380 -8.64 -25.75 20.52
CA ALA A 380 -8.47 -24.62 21.45
C ALA A 380 -7.00 -24.22 21.72
N ALA A 381 -6.07 -25.17 21.63
CA ALA A 381 -4.64 -24.96 21.85
C ALA A 381 -3.86 -24.68 20.55
N ALA A 382 -4.54 -24.51 19.40
CA ALA A 382 -3.88 -24.27 18.13
C ALA A 382 -3.10 -22.93 18.16
N PRO A 383 -1.79 -22.95 17.89
CA PRO A 383 -0.97 -21.75 17.94
C PRO A 383 -1.28 -20.83 16.76
N VAL A 384 -1.31 -19.53 17.03
CA VAL A 384 -1.44 -18.48 16.00
C VAL A 384 -0.06 -17.86 15.78
N SER A 385 0.33 -17.66 14.53
CA SER A 385 1.56 -16.94 14.18
C SER A 385 1.27 -15.54 13.65
N GLU A 386 2.25 -14.64 13.78
CA GLU A 386 2.23 -13.31 13.16
C GLU A 386 2.02 -13.41 11.64
N ALA A 387 2.67 -14.37 10.97
CA ALA A 387 2.50 -14.60 9.54
C ALA A 387 1.05 -14.93 9.14
N GLN A 388 0.31 -15.67 9.96
CA GLN A 388 -1.10 -15.98 9.70
C GLN A 388 -1.98 -14.72 9.83
N LEU A 389 -1.68 -13.86 10.80
CA LEU A 389 -2.39 -12.60 11.00
C LEU A 389 -2.11 -11.63 9.84
N GLN A 390 -0.86 -11.51 9.39
CA GLN A 390 -0.50 -10.75 8.19
C GLN A 390 -1.23 -11.28 6.96
N ALA A 391 -1.16 -12.60 6.71
CA ALA A 391 -1.79 -13.21 5.56
C ALA A 391 -3.32 -12.98 5.55
N THR A 392 -3.95 -13.00 6.73
CA THR A 392 -5.38 -12.69 6.88
C THR A 392 -5.68 -11.25 6.50
N PHE A 393 -4.87 -10.28 6.96
CA PHE A 393 -5.06 -8.87 6.62
C PHE A 393 -4.96 -8.64 5.11
N GLU A 394 -3.88 -9.16 4.50
CA GLU A 394 -3.60 -9.00 3.08
C GLU A 394 -4.66 -9.68 2.21
N TYR A 395 -5.10 -10.88 2.61
CA TYR A 395 -6.19 -11.61 1.96
C TYR A 395 -7.49 -10.80 1.95
N GLU A 396 -7.89 -10.26 3.10
CA GLU A 396 -9.14 -9.51 3.23
C GLU A 396 -9.09 -8.18 2.46
N CYS A 397 -7.94 -7.51 2.43
CA CYS A 397 -7.74 -6.32 1.60
C CYS A 397 -7.87 -6.67 0.11
N ALA A 398 -7.19 -7.73 -0.34
CA ALA A 398 -7.21 -8.16 -1.73
C ALA A 398 -8.62 -8.59 -2.19
N LEU A 399 -9.37 -9.30 -1.33
CA LEU A 399 -10.75 -9.70 -1.60
C LEU A 399 -11.69 -8.51 -1.83
N ARG A 400 -11.38 -7.36 -1.21
CA ARG A 400 -12.12 -6.10 -1.35
C ARG A 400 -11.58 -5.17 -2.43
N GLY A 401 -10.65 -5.66 -3.26
CA GLY A 401 -10.16 -4.94 -4.43
C GLY A 401 -8.93 -4.06 -4.20
N ALA A 402 -8.34 -4.04 -3.00
CA ALA A 402 -7.09 -3.34 -2.77
C ALA A 402 -5.99 -3.88 -3.71
N GLN A 403 -5.22 -2.99 -4.32
CA GLN A 403 -4.20 -3.40 -5.27
C GLN A 403 -2.96 -4.00 -4.58
N ARG A 404 -2.71 -3.62 -3.32
CA ARG A 404 -1.59 -4.10 -2.50
C ARG A 404 -1.70 -3.55 -1.07
N PRO A 405 -0.90 -4.05 -0.12
CA PRO A 405 -0.58 -3.30 1.09
C PRO A 405 0.06 -1.95 0.73
N ALA A 406 -0.31 -0.87 1.43
CA ALA A 406 0.31 0.45 1.23
C ALA A 406 1.79 0.45 1.64
N TYR A 407 2.15 -0.43 2.58
CA TYR A 407 3.48 -0.64 3.13
C TYR A 407 3.59 -2.10 3.61
N VAL A 408 4.80 -2.52 4.00
CA VAL A 408 4.99 -3.85 4.60
C VAL A 408 4.32 -3.83 5.97
N PRO A 409 3.28 -4.65 6.22
CA PRO A 409 2.60 -4.66 7.52
C PRO A 409 3.57 -4.98 8.65
N VAL A 410 3.40 -4.31 9.79
CA VAL A 410 4.03 -4.70 11.06
C VAL A 410 3.04 -5.58 11.79
N VAL A 411 3.42 -6.82 12.12
CA VAL A 411 2.61 -7.73 12.92
C VAL A 411 3.46 -8.24 14.06
N ALA A 412 3.39 -7.55 15.20
CA ALA A 412 4.34 -7.72 16.28
C ALA A 412 3.65 -8.18 17.56
N SER A 413 3.96 -9.41 18.02
CA SER A 413 3.40 -10.01 19.23
C SER A 413 4.34 -9.91 20.43
N GLY A 414 3.77 -9.74 21.63
CA GLY A 414 4.54 -9.61 22.87
C GLY A 414 5.67 -8.57 22.76
N ALA A 415 6.88 -8.94 23.21
CA ALA A 415 8.04 -8.04 23.20
C ALA A 415 8.46 -7.56 21.80
N ASN A 416 8.08 -8.26 20.72
CA ASN A 416 8.31 -7.80 19.35
C ASN A 416 7.61 -6.46 19.10
N ALA A 417 6.48 -6.20 19.76
CA ALA A 417 5.73 -4.95 19.62
C ALA A 417 6.52 -3.71 20.08
N CYS A 418 7.57 -3.90 20.90
CA CYS A 418 8.50 -2.81 21.27
C CYS A 418 9.51 -2.48 20.16
N THR A 419 9.53 -3.22 19.05
CA THR A 419 10.32 -2.91 17.84
C THR A 419 9.42 -2.22 16.81
N ILE A 420 9.53 -0.90 16.69
CA ILE A 420 8.59 -0.06 15.91
C ILE A 420 8.47 -0.48 14.43
N HIS A 421 9.58 -0.85 13.79
CA HIS A 421 9.61 -1.31 12.40
C HIS A 421 9.77 -2.84 12.29
N TYR A 422 9.11 -3.59 13.17
CA TYR A 422 9.13 -5.06 13.13
C TYR A 422 8.38 -5.57 11.90
N VAL A 423 9.08 -6.23 10.97
CA VAL A 423 8.49 -6.74 9.72
C VAL A 423 8.87 -8.18 9.43
N ASN A 424 9.50 -8.86 10.39
CA ASN A 424 9.83 -10.29 10.24
C ASN A 424 8.55 -11.13 10.23
N ASN A 425 7.59 -10.77 11.09
CA ASN A 425 6.24 -11.32 11.16
C ASN A 425 6.21 -12.86 11.16
N ASP A 426 7.16 -13.48 11.85
CA ASP A 426 7.40 -14.92 11.80
C ASP A 426 7.31 -15.60 13.17
N HIS A 427 6.98 -14.86 14.23
CA HIS A 427 6.89 -15.39 15.57
C HIS A 427 5.53 -16.03 15.87
N LEU A 428 5.53 -17.01 16.80
CA LEU A 428 4.31 -17.51 17.40
C LEU A 428 3.85 -16.55 18.49
N VAL A 429 2.54 -16.31 18.55
CA VAL A 429 1.96 -15.47 19.60
C VAL A 429 2.00 -16.22 20.95
N GLY A 430 2.53 -15.58 21.98
CA GLY A 430 2.70 -16.17 23.32
C GLY A 430 1.40 -16.22 24.14
N PRO A 431 1.40 -16.91 25.30
CA PRO A 431 0.28 -16.89 26.25
C PRO A 431 0.31 -15.62 27.13
N GLY A 432 -0.80 -15.36 27.83
CA GLY A 432 -0.89 -14.31 28.85
C GLY A 432 -0.49 -12.92 28.36
N GLN A 433 0.45 -12.28 29.06
CA GLN A 433 0.93 -10.93 28.75
C GLN A 433 1.56 -10.83 27.35
N ALA A 434 2.35 -11.83 26.95
CA ALA A 434 2.96 -11.92 25.62
C ALA A 434 1.95 -12.29 24.51
N GLY A 435 0.68 -12.49 24.87
CA GLY A 435 -0.40 -12.82 23.96
C GLY A 435 -1.18 -11.63 23.43
N MET A 436 -0.62 -10.42 23.52
CA MET A 436 -1.10 -9.25 22.78
C MET A 436 -0.33 -9.10 21.47
N VAL A 437 -0.98 -8.60 20.43
CA VAL A 437 -0.33 -8.22 19.16
C VAL A 437 -0.60 -6.75 18.88
N CYS A 438 0.38 -6.05 18.31
CA CYS A 438 0.22 -4.74 17.70
C CYS A 438 0.38 -4.91 16.19
N ILE A 439 -0.67 -4.62 15.45
CA ILE A 439 -0.69 -4.70 13.98
C ILE A 439 -0.84 -3.30 13.42
N ASP A 440 0.13 -2.91 12.61
CA ASP A 440 0.10 -1.69 11.81
C ASP A 440 0.09 -2.10 10.34
N ALA A 441 -1.06 -1.88 9.71
CA ALA A 441 -1.32 -2.32 8.36
C ALA A 441 -2.39 -1.46 7.66
N GLY A 442 -2.09 -1.11 6.42
CA GLY A 442 -2.95 -0.32 5.55
C GLY A 442 -2.89 -0.81 4.11
N CYS A 443 -3.91 -0.48 3.32
CA CYS A 443 -3.99 -0.90 1.92
C CYS A 443 -3.83 0.29 0.97
N GLU A 444 -3.31 0.04 -0.22
CA GLU A 444 -3.42 0.97 -1.34
C GLU A 444 -4.65 0.57 -2.15
N LEU A 445 -5.64 1.47 -2.20
CA LEU A 445 -6.84 1.35 -3.01
C LEU A 445 -6.95 2.56 -3.95
N ASP A 446 -7.00 2.27 -5.26
CA ASP A 446 -7.14 3.25 -6.34
C ASP A 446 -6.07 4.35 -6.32
N GLY A 447 -4.88 3.98 -5.84
CA GLY A 447 -3.73 4.86 -5.71
C GLY A 447 -3.63 5.62 -4.39
N TYR A 448 -4.60 5.50 -3.47
CA TYR A 448 -4.56 6.13 -2.15
C TYR A 448 -4.30 5.12 -1.05
N ALA A 449 -3.47 5.49 -0.08
CA ALA A 449 -3.14 4.70 1.09
C ALA A 449 -4.13 4.96 2.23
N SER A 450 -4.43 3.91 2.98
CA SER A 450 -4.88 3.99 4.37
C SER A 450 -3.74 3.60 5.32
N ASP A 451 -3.86 4.01 6.58
CA ASP A 451 -2.88 3.71 7.63
C ASP A 451 -3.59 3.43 8.96
N ILE A 452 -3.52 2.20 9.44
CA ILE A 452 -4.29 1.77 10.62
C ILE A 452 -3.44 0.86 11.48
N THR A 453 -3.23 1.30 12.72
CA THR A 453 -2.66 0.47 13.78
C THR A 453 -3.71 0.09 14.82
N ARG A 454 -3.76 -1.19 15.19
CA ARG A 454 -4.53 -1.71 16.33
C ARG A 454 -3.70 -2.68 17.16
N ALA A 455 -3.82 -2.53 18.48
CA ALA A 455 -3.33 -3.49 19.44
C ALA A 455 -4.48 -4.27 20.08
N PHE A 456 -4.35 -5.59 20.20
CA PHE A 456 -5.44 -6.45 20.71
C PHE A 456 -4.95 -7.79 21.28
N PRO A 457 -5.70 -8.38 22.23
CA PRO A 457 -5.37 -9.67 22.83
C PRO A 457 -5.69 -10.81 21.87
N VAL A 458 -4.68 -11.63 21.57
CA VAL A 458 -4.82 -12.84 20.77
C VAL A 458 -4.83 -14.08 21.66
N SER A 459 -4.21 -14.04 22.85
CA SER A 459 -3.96 -15.19 23.72
C SER A 459 -5.20 -16.08 23.98
N ALA A 460 -5.00 -17.40 23.94
CA ALA A 460 -6.08 -18.38 24.11
C ALA A 460 -6.57 -18.46 25.55
N ASP A 461 -5.64 -18.33 26.49
CA ASP A 461 -5.88 -18.38 27.94
C ASP A 461 -6.72 -17.21 28.46
N LEU A 462 -6.70 -16.06 27.77
CA LEU A 462 -7.53 -14.90 28.09
C LEU A 462 -8.80 -14.81 27.24
N GLY A 463 -9.04 -15.76 26.34
CA GLY A 463 -10.25 -15.81 25.51
C GLY A 463 -10.47 -14.54 24.67
N GLY A 464 -9.39 -13.91 24.19
CA GLY A 464 -9.48 -12.66 23.43
C GLY A 464 -9.86 -11.44 24.29
N LYS A 465 -9.54 -11.45 25.58
CA LYS A 465 -9.73 -10.31 26.51
C LYS A 465 -8.41 -9.72 26.97
N PHE A 466 -8.44 -8.43 27.29
CA PHE A 466 -7.31 -7.77 27.91
C PHE A 466 -7.18 -8.23 29.36
N ASN A 467 -5.97 -8.56 29.81
CA ASN A 467 -5.68 -8.61 31.24
C ASN A 467 -5.53 -7.18 31.80
N SER A 468 -5.44 -7.02 33.13
CA SER A 468 -5.40 -5.69 33.76
C SER A 468 -4.23 -4.81 33.25
N PRO A 469 -2.95 -5.26 33.24
CA PRO A 469 -1.86 -4.43 32.72
C PRO A 469 -2.01 -4.04 31.24
N GLN A 470 -2.49 -4.96 30.39
CA GLN A 470 -2.75 -4.67 28.98
C GLN A 470 -3.86 -3.62 28.84
N ARG A 471 -4.95 -3.77 29.60
CA ARG A 471 -6.11 -2.86 29.58
C ARG A 471 -5.72 -1.45 30.02
N ASP A 472 -4.96 -1.33 31.11
CA ASP A 472 -4.55 -0.04 31.65
C ASP A 472 -3.71 0.76 30.64
N LEU A 473 -2.70 0.13 30.02
CA LEU A 473 -1.90 0.80 28.99
C LEU A 473 -2.68 1.07 27.71
N TYR A 474 -3.56 0.15 27.31
CA TYR A 474 -4.38 0.34 26.11
C TYR A 474 -5.32 1.55 26.26
N GLU A 475 -5.99 1.68 27.41
CA GLU A 475 -6.89 2.80 27.69
C GLU A 475 -6.12 4.14 27.76
N ALA A 476 -4.91 4.16 28.30
CA ALA A 476 -4.06 5.37 28.29
C ALA A 476 -3.71 5.84 26.86
N VAL A 477 -3.31 4.91 25.98
CA VAL A 477 -3.03 5.20 24.57
C VAL A 477 -4.30 5.63 23.83
N LEU A 478 -5.42 4.93 24.05
CA LEU A 478 -6.71 5.23 23.43
C LEU A 478 -7.26 6.59 23.88
N SER A 479 -7.15 6.93 25.17
CA SER A 479 -7.54 8.24 25.71
C SER A 479 -6.72 9.35 25.03
N THR A 480 -5.40 9.15 24.92
CA THR A 480 -4.50 10.07 24.22
C THR A 480 -4.92 10.24 22.75
N LEU A 481 -5.17 9.15 22.02
CA LEU A 481 -5.64 9.19 20.63
C LEU A 481 -6.89 10.06 20.52
N LYS A 482 -7.94 9.72 21.28
CA LYS A 482 -9.23 10.41 21.25
C LYS A 482 -9.12 11.89 21.60
N ALA A 483 -8.26 12.23 22.56
CA ALA A 483 -8.03 13.62 22.96
C ALA A 483 -7.29 14.42 21.88
N VAL A 484 -6.25 13.84 21.26
CA VAL A 484 -5.49 14.50 20.18
C VAL A 484 -6.33 14.63 18.92
N THR A 485 -7.07 13.60 18.51
CA THR A 485 -7.95 13.64 17.33
C THR A 485 -8.95 14.79 17.40
N LYS A 486 -9.49 15.11 18.60
CA LYS A 486 -10.39 16.27 18.81
C LYS A 486 -9.78 17.63 18.53
N LEU A 487 -8.44 17.73 18.46
CA LEU A 487 -7.70 18.95 18.18
C LEU A 487 -7.35 19.11 16.69
N VAL A 488 -7.67 18.12 15.86
CA VAL A 488 -7.31 18.08 14.43
C VAL A 488 -8.28 18.92 13.60
N SER A 489 -8.29 20.24 13.80
CA SER A 489 -9.14 21.15 13.01
C SER A 489 -8.44 22.47 12.73
N VAL A 490 -8.92 23.20 11.70
CA VAL A 490 -8.42 24.55 11.42
C VAL A 490 -8.69 25.49 12.60
N GLN A 491 -9.88 25.40 13.21
CA GLN A 491 -10.27 26.23 14.35
C GLN A 491 -9.34 26.06 15.56
N SER A 492 -8.88 24.83 15.82
CA SER A 492 -7.96 24.55 16.93
C SER A 492 -6.56 25.14 16.68
N GLY A 493 -6.20 25.43 15.43
CA GLY A 493 -4.99 26.17 15.07
C GLY A 493 -3.69 25.41 15.37
N TYR A 494 -3.74 24.07 15.42
CA TYR A 494 -2.56 23.23 15.65
C TYR A 494 -1.82 22.91 14.34
N SER A 495 -0.52 22.68 14.47
CA SER A 495 0.33 21.97 13.52
C SER A 495 0.62 20.56 14.03
N LEU A 496 1.14 19.68 13.18
CA LEU A 496 1.55 18.33 13.59
C LEU A 496 2.59 18.36 14.73
N SER A 497 3.50 19.35 14.72
CA SER A 497 4.46 19.60 15.82
C SER A 497 3.83 20.00 17.14
N GLU A 498 2.74 20.75 17.11
CA GLU A 498 2.02 21.11 18.34
C GLU A 498 1.15 19.94 18.83
N LEU A 499 0.54 19.18 17.91
CA LEU A 499 -0.19 17.96 18.25
C LEU A 499 0.74 16.93 18.90
N HIS A 500 1.98 16.78 18.40
CA HIS A 500 2.93 15.85 18.99
C HIS A 500 3.26 16.22 20.44
N ARG A 501 3.60 17.48 20.71
CA ARG A 501 3.85 17.94 22.08
C ARG A 501 2.63 17.71 22.98
N ARG A 502 1.43 18.00 22.46
CA ARG A 502 0.19 17.78 23.21
C ARG A 502 -0.06 16.30 23.51
N SER A 503 0.25 15.41 22.58
CA SER A 503 0.13 13.95 22.78
C SER A 503 1.07 13.42 23.86
N VAL A 504 2.31 13.92 23.92
CA VAL A 504 3.28 13.56 24.97
C VAL A 504 2.79 14.04 26.34
N GLU A 505 2.25 15.26 26.44
CA GLU A 505 1.68 15.79 27.67
C GLU A 505 0.52 14.92 28.19
N LEU A 506 -0.42 14.60 27.31
CA LEU A 506 -1.61 13.81 27.63
C LEU A 506 -1.25 12.38 28.03
N LEU A 507 -0.40 11.69 27.25
CA LEU A 507 0.01 10.32 27.58
C LEU A 507 0.76 10.24 28.91
N ARG A 508 1.57 11.26 29.24
CA ARG A 508 2.22 11.35 30.54
C ARG A 508 1.21 11.47 31.70
N GLU A 509 0.15 12.25 31.52
CA GLU A 509 -0.91 12.41 32.51
C GLU A 509 -1.63 11.08 32.76
N GLU A 510 -1.98 10.36 31.68
CA GLU A 510 -2.60 9.03 31.76
C GLU A 510 -1.68 8.02 32.47
N LEU A 511 -0.40 7.96 32.11
CA LEU A 511 0.55 7.01 32.71
C LEU A 511 0.80 7.30 34.20
N ASN A 512 0.95 8.57 34.57
CA ASN A 512 1.13 8.93 35.98
C ASN A 512 -0.14 8.63 36.81
N ALA A 513 -1.33 8.64 36.19
CA ALA A 513 -2.59 8.31 36.86
C ALA A 513 -2.77 6.80 37.10
N ILE A 514 -2.23 5.94 36.22
CA ILE A 514 -2.15 4.48 36.45
C ILE A 514 -1.31 4.16 37.70
N GLY A 515 -0.28 4.98 37.96
CA GLY A 515 0.67 4.78 39.05
C GLY A 515 1.88 3.93 38.62
N GLY A 516 2.98 4.03 39.37
CA GLY A 516 4.23 3.33 39.05
C GLY A 516 5.08 3.98 37.94
N PHE A 517 4.48 4.81 37.08
CA PHE A 517 5.19 5.71 36.19
C PHE A 517 5.42 7.05 36.89
N GLN A 518 6.68 7.39 37.19
CA GLN A 518 7.07 8.71 37.74
C GLN A 518 7.78 9.51 36.65
N LEU A 519 7.06 9.81 35.57
CA LEU A 519 7.65 10.28 34.33
C LEU A 519 7.79 11.81 34.29
N GLY A 520 9.01 12.28 34.05
CA GLY A 520 9.26 13.58 33.42
C GLY A 520 9.07 13.51 31.91
N THR A 521 8.90 14.66 31.24
CA THR A 521 8.62 14.74 29.80
C THR A 521 9.68 14.06 28.94
N ASP A 522 10.97 14.27 29.26
CA ASP A 522 12.09 13.74 28.46
C ASP A 522 12.19 12.21 28.44
N VAL A 523 11.74 11.54 29.51
CA VAL A 523 11.81 10.07 29.61
C VAL A 523 10.75 9.44 28.73
N LEU A 524 9.54 10.01 28.70
CA LEU A 524 8.45 9.53 27.88
C LEU A 524 8.82 9.57 26.40
N GLU A 525 9.18 10.74 25.86
CA GLU A 525 9.48 10.92 24.44
C GLU A 525 10.70 10.10 23.97
N ARG A 526 11.68 9.83 24.85
CA ARG A 526 12.88 9.09 24.45
C ARG A 526 12.78 7.58 24.62
N SER A 527 12.07 7.13 25.66
CA SER A 527 12.11 5.71 26.08
C SER A 527 10.80 4.97 25.82
N LEU A 528 9.66 5.66 25.90
CA LEU A 528 8.34 5.04 25.92
C LEU A 528 7.50 5.39 24.69
N PHE A 529 7.65 6.60 24.13
CA PHE A 529 6.95 7.07 22.94
C PHE A 529 7.94 7.75 21.97
N PRO A 530 8.81 6.99 21.27
CA PRO A 530 9.96 7.52 20.52
C PRO A 530 9.69 7.79 19.03
N HIS A 531 8.42 7.93 18.63
CA HIS A 531 8.00 8.32 17.29
C HIS A 531 7.07 9.53 17.34
N TYR A 532 6.71 10.05 16.16
CA TYR A 532 5.82 11.21 16.08
C TYR A 532 4.36 10.81 16.27
N ILE A 533 3.50 11.79 16.55
CA ILE A 533 2.05 11.55 16.69
C ILE A 533 1.35 11.23 15.37
N GLY A 534 2.03 11.40 14.23
CA GLY A 534 1.44 11.20 12.91
C GLY A 534 2.27 11.78 11.79
N HIS A 535 1.70 11.76 10.59
CA HIS A 535 2.23 12.33 9.35
C HIS A 535 1.08 12.68 8.39
N PHE A 536 1.38 13.42 7.31
CA PHE A 536 0.42 13.57 6.22
C PHE A 536 0.22 12.23 5.52
N LEU A 537 -1.00 11.97 5.05
CA LEU A 537 -1.39 10.74 4.36
C LEU A 537 -2.10 11.08 3.04
N GLY A 538 -1.90 10.26 2.00
CA GLY A 538 -2.54 10.44 0.71
C GLY A 538 -2.18 9.33 -0.28
N ILE A 539 -1.55 9.71 -1.39
CA ILE A 539 -1.08 8.74 -2.39
C ILE A 539 0.07 7.91 -1.84
N ASP A 540 0.98 8.56 -1.10
CA ASP A 540 2.03 7.89 -0.33
C ASP A 540 1.60 7.77 1.15
N LEU A 541 2.16 6.79 1.85
CA LEU A 541 1.94 6.59 3.30
C LEU A 541 2.39 7.83 4.10
N HIS A 542 3.69 8.12 4.05
CA HIS A 542 4.26 9.38 4.52
C HIS A 542 4.20 10.41 3.39
N ASP A 543 3.02 10.98 3.18
CA ASP A 543 2.72 11.90 2.08
C ASP A 543 3.44 13.25 2.26
N THR A 544 3.78 13.92 1.15
CA THR A 544 4.20 15.34 1.13
C THR A 544 5.39 15.71 2.03
N ALA A 545 6.50 14.97 1.92
CA ALA A 545 7.66 15.11 2.79
C ALA A 545 8.32 16.51 2.82
N SER A 546 8.10 17.36 1.81
CA SER A 546 8.62 18.73 1.76
C SER A 546 7.84 19.72 2.63
N ILE A 547 6.63 19.35 3.08
CA ILE A 547 5.80 20.22 3.93
C ILE A 547 6.27 20.11 5.38
N PRO A 548 6.71 21.23 6.01
CA PRO A 548 7.16 21.20 7.39
C PRO A 548 6.04 20.78 8.34
N ARG A 549 6.35 19.93 9.32
CA ARG A 549 5.42 19.53 10.39
C ARG A 549 4.92 20.69 11.27
N SER A 550 5.61 21.82 11.23
CA SER A 550 5.21 23.08 11.88
C SER A 550 4.15 23.88 11.09
N THR A 551 3.80 23.43 9.88
CA THR A 551 2.75 24.05 9.07
C THR A 551 1.41 23.87 9.79
N LYS A 552 0.63 24.95 9.89
CA LYS A 552 -0.70 24.90 10.48
C LYS A 552 -1.61 24.03 9.63
N LEU A 553 -2.45 23.23 10.28
CA LEU A 553 -3.39 22.37 9.59
C LEU A 553 -4.42 23.23 8.83
N GLU A 554 -4.64 22.88 7.58
CA GLU A 554 -5.62 23.52 6.70
C GLU A 554 -6.71 22.52 6.33
N GLU A 555 -7.89 23.03 5.99
CA GLU A 555 -9.02 22.21 5.55
C GLU A 555 -8.65 21.39 4.30
N GLY A 556 -9.08 20.12 4.31
CA GLY A 556 -8.76 19.16 3.25
C GLY A 556 -7.43 18.44 3.44
N MET A 557 -6.61 18.81 4.43
CA MET A 557 -5.47 17.98 4.80
C MET A 557 -5.91 16.67 5.46
N VAL A 558 -5.20 15.58 5.18
CA VAL A 558 -5.38 14.29 5.87
C VAL A 558 -4.07 13.94 6.56
N ILE A 559 -4.15 13.60 7.85
CA ILE A 559 -3.03 13.17 8.68
C ILE A 559 -3.38 11.89 9.43
N THR A 560 -2.39 11.10 9.81
CA THR A 560 -2.55 10.07 10.84
C THR A 560 -2.53 10.68 12.24
N VAL A 561 -3.17 10.02 13.20
CA VAL A 561 -3.00 10.26 14.63
C VAL A 561 -2.72 8.91 15.28
N GLU A 562 -1.50 8.71 15.78
CA GLU A 562 -0.94 7.40 16.14
C GLU A 562 -0.10 7.44 17.44
N PRO A 563 -0.68 7.76 18.61
CA PRO A 563 0.06 7.63 19.86
C PRO A 563 0.49 6.17 20.07
N GLY A 564 1.71 6.00 20.59
CA GLY A 564 2.27 4.70 20.89
C GLY A 564 3.00 4.68 22.23
N LEU A 565 3.03 3.50 22.85
CA LEU A 565 3.69 3.24 24.12
C LEU A 565 4.40 1.89 24.07
N TYR A 566 5.71 1.89 24.35
CA TYR A 566 6.55 0.70 24.25
C TYR A 566 7.38 0.53 25.52
N VAL A 567 7.00 -0.45 26.35
CA VAL A 567 7.70 -0.75 27.60
C VAL A 567 8.64 -1.93 27.35
N SER A 568 9.92 -1.63 27.14
CA SER A 568 10.94 -2.66 26.88
C SER A 568 11.10 -3.62 28.07
N GLU A 569 11.37 -4.89 27.79
CA GLU A 569 11.69 -5.86 28.85
C GLU A 569 12.99 -5.50 29.56
N GLY A 570 13.01 -5.66 30.89
CA GLY A 570 14.20 -5.44 31.72
C GLY A 570 14.50 -3.97 32.02
N ASP A 571 13.59 -3.04 31.68
CA ASP A 571 13.73 -1.64 32.06
C ASP A 571 13.18 -1.39 33.47
N ASP A 572 14.06 -1.51 34.47
CA ASP A 572 13.74 -1.33 35.90
C ASP A 572 13.24 0.08 36.27
N ARG A 573 13.22 1.02 35.32
CA ARG A 573 12.57 2.33 35.51
C ARG A 573 11.05 2.24 35.48
N PHE A 574 10.49 1.17 34.92
CA PHE A 574 9.05 0.99 34.73
C PHE A 574 8.56 -0.28 35.44
N PRO A 575 7.28 -0.31 35.87
CA PRO A 575 6.75 -1.47 36.59
C PRO A 575 6.80 -2.75 35.75
N ARG A 576 7.21 -3.84 36.39
CA ARG A 576 7.50 -5.13 35.72
C ARG A 576 6.28 -5.74 35.06
N GLU A 577 5.09 -5.48 35.60
CA GLU A 577 3.81 -5.91 35.05
C GLU A 577 3.52 -5.31 33.65
N PHE A 578 4.24 -4.27 33.23
CA PHE A 578 4.09 -3.65 31.91
C PHE A 578 5.16 -4.05 30.89
N TRP A 579 6.20 -4.76 31.31
CA TRP A 579 7.32 -5.13 30.44
C TRP A 579 6.90 -5.95 29.22
N GLY A 580 7.51 -5.67 28.08
CA GLY A 580 7.21 -6.34 26.81
C GLY A 580 5.88 -5.92 26.17
N LEU A 581 5.17 -4.92 26.70
CA LEU A 581 3.96 -4.37 26.09
C LEU A 581 4.32 -3.22 25.15
N GLY A 582 4.07 -3.43 23.86
CA GLY A 582 4.04 -2.39 22.83
C GLY A 582 2.62 -2.17 22.32
N ILE A 583 2.12 -0.95 22.45
CA ILE A 583 0.75 -0.57 22.09
C ILE A 583 0.81 0.66 21.20
N ARG A 584 0.23 0.59 20.01
CA ARG A 584 -0.08 1.76 19.18
C ARG A 584 -1.53 1.65 18.72
N VAL A 585 -2.23 2.76 18.67
CA VAL A 585 -3.59 2.86 18.13
C VAL A 585 -3.62 4.07 17.22
N GLU A 586 -4.03 3.87 15.97
CA GLU A 586 -3.88 4.88 14.93
C GLU A 586 -5.11 5.05 14.06
N ASP A 587 -5.41 6.29 13.70
CA ASP A 587 -6.48 6.60 12.78
C ASP A 587 -6.07 7.62 11.71
N ASP A 588 -6.67 7.48 10.54
CA ASP A 588 -6.65 8.43 9.44
C ASP A 588 -7.65 9.57 9.73
N VAL A 589 -7.21 10.83 9.71
CA VAL A 589 -8.03 11.99 10.11
C VAL A 589 -8.00 13.10 9.07
N LEU A 590 -9.17 13.42 8.50
CA LEU A 590 -9.42 14.57 7.64
C LEU A 590 -9.67 15.82 8.48
N VAL A 591 -8.89 16.87 8.20
CA VAL A 591 -9.02 18.20 8.80
C VAL A 591 -10.18 18.96 8.14
N GLN A 592 -11.09 19.48 8.96
CA GLN A 592 -12.16 20.38 8.52
C GLN A 592 -12.01 21.77 9.16
N ALA A 593 -12.76 22.74 8.63
CA ALA A 593 -12.81 24.08 9.22
C ALA A 593 -13.23 24.03 10.71
N MET A 594 -14.29 23.27 11.01
CA MET A 594 -14.79 23.02 12.37
C MET A 594 -14.79 21.51 12.64
N GLY A 595 -13.87 21.06 13.50
CA GLY A 595 -13.71 19.64 13.83
C GLY A 595 -12.96 18.83 12.77
N GLN A 596 -13.23 17.53 12.76
CA GLN A 596 -12.49 16.54 12.00
C GLN A 596 -13.36 15.35 11.62
N VAL A 597 -12.93 14.62 10.59
CA VAL A 597 -13.56 13.36 10.19
C VAL A 597 -12.53 12.24 10.25
N VAL A 598 -12.82 11.23 11.06
CA VAL A 598 -11.98 10.02 11.12
C VAL A 598 -12.32 9.13 9.94
N LEU A 599 -11.37 8.91 9.03
CA LEU A 599 -11.52 8.09 7.82
C LEU A 599 -11.54 6.58 8.15
N SER A 600 -10.80 6.16 9.17
CA SER A 600 -10.70 4.78 9.66
C SER A 600 -11.68 4.46 10.80
N ALA A 601 -12.75 5.25 10.98
CA ALA A 601 -13.66 5.13 12.13
C ALA A 601 -14.31 3.75 12.29
N ASN A 602 -14.40 2.98 11.19
CA ASN A 602 -14.97 1.64 11.16
C ASN A 602 -14.03 0.55 11.71
N ALA A 603 -12.77 0.87 11.99
CA ALA A 603 -11.82 -0.06 12.62
C ALA A 603 -12.01 -0.03 14.15
N PRO A 604 -12.48 -1.12 14.80
CA PRO A 604 -12.76 -1.16 16.23
C PRO A 604 -11.55 -0.75 17.08
N LYS A 605 -11.78 0.06 18.11
CA LYS A 605 -10.72 0.55 19.02
C LYS A 605 -11.17 0.77 20.46
N GLU A 606 -12.46 0.77 20.75
CA GLU A 606 -12.89 0.76 22.15
C GLU A 606 -12.66 -0.65 22.69
N VAL A 607 -12.27 -0.77 23.96
CA VAL A 607 -11.95 -2.07 24.59
C VAL A 607 -13.04 -3.10 24.36
N VAL A 608 -14.30 -2.70 24.56
CA VAL A 608 -15.47 -3.58 24.37
C VAL A 608 -15.61 -4.08 22.93
N ASP A 609 -15.35 -3.23 21.95
CA ASP A 609 -15.48 -3.59 20.53
C ASP A 609 -14.33 -4.48 20.08
N VAL A 610 -13.11 -4.20 20.56
CA VAL A 610 -11.93 -5.02 20.30
C VAL A 610 -12.10 -6.42 20.89
N GLU A 611 -12.50 -6.53 22.16
CA GLU A 611 -12.75 -7.84 22.78
C GLU A 611 -13.88 -8.60 22.09
N ALA A 612 -14.95 -7.91 21.68
CA ALA A 612 -16.03 -8.53 20.91
C ALA A 612 -15.55 -9.03 19.55
N CYS A 613 -14.69 -8.29 18.86
CA CYS A 613 -14.02 -8.73 17.64
C CYS A 613 -13.15 -9.96 17.87
N CYS A 614 -12.27 -9.93 18.88
CA CYS A 614 -11.37 -11.04 19.22
C CYS A 614 -12.10 -12.33 19.62
N GLN A 615 -13.32 -12.21 20.12
CA GLN A 615 -14.21 -13.32 20.45
C GLN A 615 -15.07 -13.79 19.27
N GLY A 616 -14.98 -13.14 18.10
CA GLY A 616 -15.78 -13.46 16.91
C GLY A 616 -17.25 -13.04 17.02
N LEU A 617 -17.61 -12.15 17.96
CA LEU A 617 -18.99 -11.71 18.19
C LEU A 617 -19.47 -10.68 17.16
N LEU A 618 -18.54 -9.93 16.57
CA LEU A 618 -18.83 -8.91 15.54
C LEU A 618 -18.76 -9.47 14.11
N GLU A 619 -18.40 -10.75 13.94
CA GLU A 619 -18.42 -11.38 12.64
C GLU A 619 -19.82 -11.92 12.31
N SER A 620 -20.35 -11.51 11.15
CA SER A 620 -21.60 -12.04 10.60
C SER A 620 -21.41 -13.42 9.93
N ASP A 621 -20.23 -14.02 10.08
CA ASP A 621 -19.80 -15.12 9.23
C ASP A 621 -20.61 -16.40 9.46
N LEU A 622 -21.14 -16.93 8.35
CA LEU A 622 -21.82 -18.22 8.30
C LEU A 622 -20.87 -19.36 8.71
N GLU A 623 -19.56 -19.20 8.54
CA GLU A 623 -18.53 -20.16 8.94
C GLU A 623 -18.47 -20.36 10.47
N LEU A 624 -18.42 -19.28 11.26
CA LEU A 624 -18.47 -19.34 12.73
C LEU A 624 -19.77 -19.99 13.21
N ARG A 625 -20.90 -19.67 12.57
CA ARG A 625 -22.20 -20.30 12.88
C ARG A 625 -22.23 -21.78 12.50
N ARG A 626 -21.60 -22.18 11.39
CA ARG A 626 -21.51 -23.58 10.94
C ARG A 626 -20.69 -24.42 11.90
N PHE A 627 -19.54 -23.93 12.39
CA PHE A 627 -18.72 -24.67 13.35
C PHE A 627 -19.31 -24.66 14.77
N ALA A 628 -19.94 -23.55 15.19
CA ALA A 628 -20.68 -23.51 16.46
C ALA A 628 -21.86 -24.51 16.46
N ALA A 629 -22.56 -24.66 15.33
CA ALA A 629 -23.65 -25.64 15.18
C ALA A 629 -23.17 -27.10 15.19
N LEU A 630 -21.90 -27.37 14.86
CA LEU A 630 -21.29 -28.70 14.93
C LEU A 630 -20.75 -29.04 16.34
N GLY A 631 -20.50 -28.03 17.18
CA GLY A 631 -20.00 -28.19 18.55
C GLY A 631 -21.08 -28.49 19.59
N ASP A 632 -22.36 -28.25 19.27
CA ASP A 632 -23.49 -28.45 20.19
C ASP A 632 -24.13 -29.85 20.06
N GLY A 633 -23.38 -30.81 19.53
CA GLY A 633 -23.71 -32.24 19.50
C GLY A 633 -23.64 -32.88 20.88
N GLY A 634 -24.46 -32.40 21.80
CA GLY A 634 -24.72 -33.04 23.09
C GLY A 634 -25.20 -34.48 22.91
N GLU A 635 -24.76 -35.33 23.84
CA GLU A 635 -25.09 -36.74 24.00
C GLU A 635 -26.40 -37.17 23.32
N ALA A 636 -26.27 -38.04 22.32
CA ALA A 636 -27.40 -38.78 21.77
C ALA A 636 -28.02 -39.66 22.87
N LYS A 637 -29.00 -39.14 23.59
CA LYS A 637 -29.96 -39.93 24.35
C LYS A 637 -30.67 -40.86 23.37
N THR A 638 -30.29 -42.13 23.40
CA THR A 638 -31.01 -43.20 22.71
C THR A 638 -32.42 -43.31 23.30
N ARG A 639 -33.42 -42.85 22.54
CA ARG A 639 -34.82 -43.25 22.74
C ARG A 639 -35.15 -44.38 21.77
N PRO A 640 -35.94 -45.38 22.20
CA PRO A 640 -36.07 -46.65 21.50
C PRO A 640 -36.86 -46.49 20.21
N GLY A 641 -36.38 -47.15 19.15
CA GLY A 641 -37.02 -47.16 17.83
C GLY A 641 -38.38 -47.89 17.83
N PRO A 642 -39.26 -47.54 16.88
CA PRO A 642 -40.58 -48.14 16.77
C PRO A 642 -40.47 -49.58 16.24
N GLY A 643 -41.18 -50.49 16.89
CA GLY A 643 -41.20 -51.91 16.57
C GLY A 643 -41.72 -52.20 15.17
N LEU A 644 -41.02 -53.09 14.47
CA LEU A 644 -41.52 -53.81 13.31
C LEU A 644 -41.90 -55.22 13.77
N ALA A 645 -43.17 -55.56 13.54
CA ALA A 645 -43.77 -56.83 13.84
C ALA A 645 -43.11 -57.98 13.06
N GLN A 646 -42.91 -59.11 13.73
CA GLN A 646 -42.81 -60.42 13.09
C GLN A 646 -43.73 -61.42 13.80
N ASP A 647 -44.25 -62.29 12.93
CA ASP A 647 -45.31 -63.31 12.98
C ASP A 647 -45.32 -64.26 14.21
N PRO A 648 -46.50 -64.76 14.67
CA PRO A 648 -46.61 -65.62 15.84
C PRO A 648 -46.67 -67.11 15.43
N SER A 649 -45.63 -67.88 15.72
CA SER A 649 -45.77 -69.34 15.89
C SER A 649 -44.59 -69.97 16.65
N ALA A 650 -44.91 -70.99 17.48
CA ALA A 650 -44.05 -71.84 18.33
C ALA A 650 -43.65 -71.22 19.70
N ARG A 651 -44.23 -71.65 20.83
CA ARG A 651 -43.87 -72.86 21.65
C ARG A 651 -42.38 -72.89 22.00
N SER A 652 -41.90 -73.18 23.20
CA SER A 652 -42.39 -73.40 24.56
C SER A 652 -41.12 -73.49 25.44
N ASP A 653 -41.31 -73.43 26.75
CA ASP A 653 -40.45 -74.03 27.78
C ASP A 653 -39.13 -73.35 28.23
N GLU A 654 -39.19 -73.01 29.52
CA GLU A 654 -38.25 -73.41 30.57
C GLU A 654 -36.82 -72.80 30.66
N ALA A 655 -36.68 -72.08 31.78
CA ALA A 655 -35.74 -72.37 32.86
C ALA A 655 -34.31 -71.76 32.84
N ARG A 656 -34.09 -71.01 33.92
CA ARG A 656 -33.03 -71.19 34.94
C ARG A 656 -31.64 -70.58 34.72
N MET A 657 -31.28 -69.87 35.79
CA MET A 657 -29.99 -69.82 36.51
C MET A 657 -28.99 -68.75 36.06
N GLY A 658 -28.65 -67.88 37.02
CA GLY A 658 -27.50 -66.96 36.99
C GLY A 658 -26.17 -67.68 37.22
N PRO A 659 -25.20 -67.11 37.96
CA PRO A 659 -25.28 -65.97 38.88
C PRO A 659 -25.04 -64.60 38.26
#